data_AF-A0AAV9HLA3-F1
#
_entry.id   AF-A0AAV9HLA3-F1
#
_cell.length_a   1.000
_cell.length_b   1.000
_cell.length_c   1.000
_cell.angle_alpha   90.00
_cell.angle_beta   90.00
_cell.angle_gamma   90.00
#
_symmetry.space_group_name_H-M   'P 1'
#
loop_
_entity.id
_entity.type
_entity.pdbx_description
1 polymer ?
#
loop_
_entity_poly.entity_id
_entity_poly.type
_entity_poly.pdbx_seq_one_letter_code
_entity_poly.pdbx_strand_id
1 'polypeptide(L)'
;MAARKSDWARQLRQTRGPEALRECKPDEFPLDQVQPLTNPLLNSSPSALFGFKPIPPRSTGADDILTAHLALLGNEPEPGPFVLETAVIASLHLFSHEGARAYIRRWTKPDFSAGVTDQSFKSRISVYFQTIIIACRVGPCLVHEGEVLAARQLLEIVNYSHLGNRKDLPRVVRLLNTLTNTSCAELFPASVVSVVLRRVGYKENLEARLAALRRSHRWVEIHSHVGGLWVLSQRSDLPQELRRLLPEIFPDYPMWASWQPAPRRIDDWELRIESFQRAELGTVFDLEGPDTTLQQRAVLRFSHEGAFTNSRAEGPWNGKDILDHLLNLLDDAINIGPHAVDLFIHLCVQNPTLLRWRILHQLEAGLSSRQDSVAETLCDFLRALQSEVGTRKRTVILTSALNLFHSSPPLQKAYGSATDLPIRAPKMLSDAQRHFCSLLLESDPETEAFGLEVRFLGRALLNSHWLSSHWKPAYVRMLSSMPLEEEISGRFRAIWAARDSNVRQAHMDYLAMSLGASVVRDDASMPPCHPTTNQHSIWSTPLDPHRDALRNILHGMDSLSQSLATACLQAAEKEHDAFVREITSIICKSSDQACVNLARFLGPRTVRNKNSVADCWGALLLHMMRKRPEHMLERLAKELPAQSWTAWVENMSRLLGERHVGENGVPGFTEARMRQLTQWKMGLIRGGSTSSGSASSG
;
A
#
# COMPACT_ATOMS: atom_id res chain seq x y z
N MET A 1 -20.43 -63.93 -51.64
CA MET A 1 -19.73 -63.26 -50.52
C MET A 1 -20.40 -61.98 -50.00
N ALA A 2 -21.36 -61.38 -50.71
CA ALA A 2 -22.06 -60.16 -50.26
C ALA A 2 -23.15 -60.36 -49.17
N ALA A 3 -23.48 -61.59 -48.77
CA ALA A 3 -24.56 -61.90 -47.80
C ALA A 3 -24.08 -62.04 -46.34
N ARG A 4 -22.76 -62.09 -46.07
CA ARG A 4 -22.20 -62.00 -44.71
C ARG A 4 -21.76 -60.56 -44.43
N LYS A 5 -22.69 -59.60 -44.56
CA LYS A 5 -22.52 -58.29 -43.92
C LYS A 5 -22.56 -58.51 -42.39
N SER A 6 -21.36 -58.72 -41.85
CA SER A 6 -20.90 -58.58 -40.46
C SER A 6 -21.98 -58.60 -39.36
N ASP A 7 -22.42 -59.78 -38.92
CA ASP A 7 -23.20 -59.92 -37.67
C ASP A 7 -22.51 -59.24 -36.48
N TRP A 8 -21.17 -59.24 -36.46
CA TRP A 8 -20.36 -58.54 -35.46
C TRP A 8 -20.55 -57.01 -35.49
N ALA A 9 -20.75 -56.39 -36.66
CA ALA A 9 -20.98 -54.94 -36.75
C ALA A 9 -22.37 -54.54 -36.27
N ARG A 10 -23.37 -55.42 -36.44
CA ARG A 10 -24.70 -55.24 -35.82
C ARG A 10 -24.61 -55.38 -34.31
N GLN A 11 -23.84 -56.35 -33.80
CA GLN A 11 -23.59 -56.54 -32.38
C GLN A 11 -22.83 -55.36 -31.76
N LEU A 12 -21.85 -54.78 -32.45
CA LEU A 12 -21.14 -53.59 -31.99
C LEU A 12 -22.06 -52.39 -31.74
N ARG A 13 -23.05 -52.18 -32.62
CA ARG A 13 -24.07 -51.11 -32.45
C ARG A 13 -24.91 -51.28 -31.18
N GLN A 14 -25.01 -52.50 -30.65
CA GLN A 14 -25.77 -52.82 -29.43
C GLN A 14 -24.93 -52.70 -28.16
N THR A 15 -23.61 -52.52 -28.27
CA THR A 15 -22.73 -52.27 -27.12
C THR A 15 -22.80 -50.81 -26.68
N ARG A 16 -22.30 -50.50 -25.46
CA ARG A 16 -22.12 -49.11 -25.01
C ARG A 16 -20.90 -48.40 -25.62
N GLY A 17 -20.15 -49.06 -26.50
CA GLY A 17 -18.94 -48.49 -27.12
C GLY A 17 -19.20 -47.19 -27.90
N PRO A 18 -20.16 -47.17 -28.85
CA PRO A 18 -20.47 -45.96 -29.61
C PRO A 18 -20.98 -44.79 -28.74
N GLU A 19 -21.68 -45.10 -27.65
CA GLU A 19 -22.16 -44.11 -26.67
C GLU A 19 -20.99 -43.53 -25.87
N ALA A 20 -20.10 -44.36 -25.33
CA ALA A 20 -18.93 -43.91 -24.57
C ALA A 20 -18.00 -43.00 -25.41
N LEU A 21 -17.80 -43.33 -26.69
CA LEU A 21 -17.03 -42.48 -27.61
C LEU A 21 -17.72 -41.15 -27.89
N ARG A 22 -19.05 -41.14 -28.01
CA ARG A 22 -19.85 -39.93 -28.21
C ARG A 22 -19.82 -39.02 -26.98
N GLU A 23 -19.86 -39.60 -25.79
CA GLU A 23 -19.79 -38.88 -24.51
C GLU A 23 -18.38 -38.43 -24.13
N CYS A 24 -17.36 -38.80 -24.91
CA CYS A 24 -15.95 -38.51 -24.63
C CYS A 24 -15.44 -39.11 -23.31
N LYS A 25 -15.87 -40.33 -22.97
CA LYS A 25 -15.52 -41.02 -21.73
C LYS A 25 -14.69 -42.28 -21.99
N PRO A 26 -13.38 -42.14 -22.30
CA PRO A 26 -12.54 -43.27 -22.68
C PRO A 26 -12.36 -44.30 -21.54
N ASP A 27 -12.50 -43.88 -20.28
CA ASP A 27 -12.39 -44.77 -19.12
C ASP A 27 -13.64 -45.66 -18.95
N GLU A 28 -14.80 -45.21 -19.43
CA GLU A 28 -16.08 -45.96 -19.39
C GLU A 28 -16.28 -46.88 -20.62
N PHE A 29 -15.34 -46.89 -21.57
CA PHE A 29 -15.46 -47.73 -22.76
C PHE A 29 -15.49 -49.23 -22.41
N PRO A 30 -16.52 -49.99 -22.87
CA PRO A 30 -16.76 -51.39 -22.48
C PRO A 30 -15.89 -52.37 -23.28
N LEU A 31 -14.59 -52.40 -23.00
CA LEU A 31 -13.63 -53.27 -23.69
C LEU A 31 -14.00 -54.75 -23.62
N ASP A 32 -14.50 -55.20 -22.48
CA ASP A 32 -14.95 -56.56 -22.18
C ASP A 32 -16.12 -57.00 -23.07
N GLN A 33 -16.99 -56.08 -23.47
CA GLN A 33 -18.12 -56.36 -24.37
C GLN A 33 -17.71 -56.33 -25.84
N VAL A 34 -16.76 -55.45 -26.18
CA VAL A 34 -16.45 -55.08 -27.56
C VAL A 34 -15.36 -55.98 -28.17
N GLN A 35 -14.33 -56.37 -27.41
CA GLN A 35 -13.23 -57.22 -27.91
C GLN A 35 -13.65 -58.64 -28.34
N PRO A 36 -14.54 -59.35 -27.60
CA PRO A 36 -14.91 -60.72 -28.00
C PRO A 36 -15.59 -60.80 -29.37
N LEU A 37 -16.21 -59.71 -29.83
CA LEU A 37 -16.94 -59.64 -31.10
C LEU A 37 -16.02 -59.73 -32.33
N THR A 38 -14.72 -59.45 -32.19
CA THR A 38 -13.76 -59.47 -33.31
C THR A 38 -12.90 -60.75 -33.36
N ASN A 39 -12.83 -61.53 -32.27
CA ASN A 39 -12.09 -62.80 -32.23
C ASN A 39 -12.45 -63.78 -33.37
N PRO A 40 -13.72 -63.92 -33.79
CA PRO A 40 -14.09 -64.82 -34.90
C PRO A 40 -13.62 -64.37 -36.29
N LEU A 41 -13.15 -63.12 -36.46
CA LEU A 41 -12.76 -62.57 -37.75
C LEU A 41 -11.55 -63.29 -38.35
N LEU A 42 -10.57 -63.69 -37.52
CA LEU A 42 -9.37 -64.40 -37.97
C LEU A 42 -9.64 -65.87 -38.36
N ASN A 43 -10.76 -66.44 -37.92
CA ASN A 43 -11.19 -67.79 -38.27
C ASN A 43 -12.02 -67.84 -39.56
N SER A 44 -12.40 -66.68 -40.11
CA SER A 44 -13.35 -66.54 -41.21
C SER A 44 -12.70 -66.29 -42.59
N SER A 45 -11.36 -66.30 -42.68
CA SER A 45 -10.63 -65.89 -43.88
C SER A 45 -10.59 -66.97 -44.97
N PRO A 46 -10.92 -66.64 -46.23
CA PRO A 46 -10.89 -67.58 -47.35
C PRO A 46 -9.47 -67.67 -47.93
N SER A 47 -8.62 -68.55 -47.40
CA SER A 47 -7.41 -68.94 -48.14
C SER A 47 -7.76 -70.03 -49.16
N ALA A 48 -7.44 -69.75 -50.41
CA ALA A 48 -7.76 -70.56 -51.58
C ALA A 48 -7.25 -72.02 -51.46
N LEU A 49 -8.10 -72.95 -51.88
CA LEU A 49 -7.83 -74.33 -52.31
C LEU A 49 -7.27 -75.38 -51.33
N PHE A 50 -6.74 -75.06 -50.14
CA PHE A 50 -6.29 -76.09 -49.19
C PHE A 50 -6.52 -75.69 -47.71
N GLY A 51 -7.72 -75.96 -47.17
CA GLY A 51 -8.01 -75.97 -45.73
C GLY A 51 -7.96 -74.60 -45.01
N PHE A 52 -8.93 -74.36 -44.13
CA PHE A 52 -8.93 -73.17 -43.27
C PHE A 52 -7.79 -73.27 -42.25
N LYS A 53 -6.68 -72.56 -42.47
CA LYS A 53 -5.68 -72.33 -41.43
C LYS A 53 -6.04 -71.04 -40.69
N PRO A 54 -6.32 -71.09 -39.38
CA PRO A 54 -6.57 -69.88 -38.60
C PRO A 54 -5.33 -68.99 -38.65
N ILE A 55 -5.53 -67.72 -38.95
CA ILE A 55 -4.42 -66.76 -39.03
C ILE A 55 -4.09 -66.31 -37.61
N PRO A 56 -2.81 -66.39 -37.21
CA PRO A 56 -2.42 -66.04 -35.85
C PRO A 56 -2.68 -64.56 -35.59
N PRO A 57 -3.22 -64.19 -34.41
CA PRO A 57 -3.33 -62.79 -34.02
C PRO A 57 -1.94 -62.14 -33.96
N ARG A 58 -1.90 -60.81 -34.12
CA ARG A 58 -0.67 -60.01 -34.11
C ARG A 58 0.32 -60.37 -35.23
N SER A 59 -0.19 -60.83 -36.37
CA SER A 59 0.59 -61.12 -37.57
C SER A 59 0.21 -60.20 -38.72
N THR A 60 1.10 -60.01 -39.70
CA THR A 60 0.83 -59.22 -40.90
C THR A 60 -0.42 -59.71 -41.65
N GLY A 61 -0.64 -61.02 -41.69
CA GLY A 61 -1.84 -61.60 -42.29
C GLY A 61 -3.13 -61.27 -41.52
N ALA A 62 -3.06 -61.10 -40.19
CA ALA A 62 -4.19 -60.61 -39.41
C ALA A 62 -4.47 -59.14 -39.74
N ASP A 63 -3.43 -58.32 -39.88
CA ASP A 63 -3.56 -56.90 -40.23
C ASP A 63 -4.28 -56.71 -41.57
N ASP A 64 -3.92 -57.49 -42.60
CA ASP A 64 -4.55 -57.42 -43.93
C ASP A 64 -6.05 -57.76 -43.90
N ILE A 65 -6.43 -58.79 -43.12
CA ILE A 65 -7.83 -59.22 -42.99
C ILE A 65 -8.67 -58.21 -42.21
N LEU A 66 -8.14 -57.73 -41.09
CA LEU A 66 -8.81 -56.71 -40.28
C LEU A 66 -8.97 -55.42 -41.09
N THR A 67 -7.96 -55.08 -41.91
CA THR A 67 -8.02 -53.95 -42.83
C THR A 67 -9.16 -54.08 -43.83
N ALA A 68 -9.30 -55.24 -44.46
CA ALA A 68 -10.38 -55.52 -45.39
C ALA A 68 -11.76 -55.44 -44.72
N HIS A 69 -11.90 -55.96 -43.50
CA HIS A 69 -13.15 -55.90 -42.75
C HIS A 69 -13.54 -54.48 -42.30
N LEU A 70 -12.58 -53.67 -41.84
CA LEU A 70 -12.82 -52.29 -41.45
C LEU A 70 -13.17 -51.41 -42.66
N ALA A 71 -12.57 -51.66 -43.83
CA ALA A 71 -12.89 -50.94 -45.06
C ALA A 71 -14.37 -51.12 -45.49
N LEU A 72 -14.95 -52.30 -45.24
CA LEU A 72 -16.37 -52.56 -45.52
C LEU A 72 -17.31 -51.67 -44.68
N LEU A 73 -16.95 -51.42 -43.42
CA LEU A 73 -17.71 -50.55 -42.52
C LEU A 73 -17.63 -49.07 -42.92
N GLY A 74 -16.50 -48.63 -43.48
CA GLY A 74 -16.34 -47.26 -43.97
C GLY A 74 -17.16 -46.93 -45.22
N ASN A 75 -17.63 -47.94 -45.96
CA ASN A 75 -18.41 -47.79 -47.20
C ASN A 75 -19.93 -47.96 -46.99
N GLU A 76 -20.39 -48.20 -45.77
CA GLU A 76 -21.83 -48.26 -45.49
C GLU A 76 -22.46 -46.85 -45.61
N PRO A 77 -23.72 -46.73 -46.03
CA PRO A 77 -24.43 -45.44 -46.05
C PRO A 77 -24.90 -44.96 -44.66
N GLU A 78 -24.94 -45.86 -43.66
CA GLU A 78 -25.32 -45.56 -42.25
C GLU A 78 -24.38 -46.14 -41.16
N PRO A 79 -23.04 -46.06 -41.27
CA PRO A 79 -22.19 -46.19 -40.10
C PRO A 79 -22.25 -44.83 -39.40
N GLY A 80 -22.93 -44.77 -38.26
CA GLY A 80 -22.67 -43.67 -37.35
C GLY A 80 -21.15 -43.61 -37.11
N PRO A 81 -20.50 -42.43 -37.16
CA PRO A 81 -19.04 -42.24 -37.04
C PRO A 81 -18.50 -42.55 -35.63
N PHE A 82 -19.15 -43.46 -34.93
CA PHE A 82 -18.69 -44.06 -33.69
C PHE A 82 -18.66 -45.59 -33.78
N VAL A 83 -19.40 -46.20 -34.73
CA VAL A 83 -19.47 -47.65 -34.91
C VAL A 83 -18.19 -48.18 -35.55
N LEU A 84 -17.67 -47.47 -36.57
CA LEU A 84 -16.41 -47.81 -37.21
C LEU A 84 -15.23 -47.67 -36.22
N GLU A 85 -15.27 -46.66 -35.37
CA GLU A 85 -14.25 -46.32 -34.40
C GLU A 85 -14.28 -47.29 -33.21
N THR A 86 -15.48 -47.69 -32.78
CA THR A 86 -15.67 -48.81 -31.85
C THR A 86 -15.11 -50.10 -32.45
N ALA A 87 -15.34 -50.36 -33.75
CA ALA A 87 -14.80 -51.54 -34.44
C ALA A 87 -13.27 -51.53 -34.54
N VAL A 88 -12.65 -50.36 -34.75
CA VAL A 88 -11.19 -50.19 -34.72
C VAL A 88 -10.67 -50.56 -33.33
N ILE A 89 -11.23 -49.99 -32.27
CA ILE A 89 -10.83 -50.28 -30.89
C ILE A 89 -10.99 -51.77 -30.57
N ALA A 90 -12.11 -52.37 -30.99
CA ALA A 90 -12.41 -53.78 -30.84
C ALA A 90 -11.38 -54.70 -31.50
N SER A 91 -10.68 -54.22 -32.52
CA SER A 91 -9.75 -55.01 -33.33
C SER A 91 -8.28 -54.82 -32.92
N LEU A 92 -7.98 -53.84 -32.06
CA LEU A 92 -6.60 -53.49 -31.68
C LEU A 92 -5.83 -54.65 -31.03
N HIS A 93 -6.49 -55.57 -30.33
CA HIS A 93 -5.80 -56.73 -29.72
C HIS A 93 -5.37 -57.78 -30.73
N LEU A 94 -5.95 -57.76 -31.93
CA LEU A 94 -5.69 -58.71 -33.03
C LEU A 94 -4.63 -58.20 -34.02
N PHE A 95 -4.45 -56.88 -34.12
CA PHE A 95 -3.42 -56.27 -34.95
C PHE A 95 -2.00 -56.55 -34.43
N SER A 96 -1.02 -56.63 -35.33
CA SER A 96 0.39 -56.52 -34.97
C SER A 96 0.67 -55.14 -34.36
N HIS A 97 1.78 -54.98 -33.64
CA HIS A 97 2.13 -53.69 -33.04
C HIS A 97 2.25 -52.58 -34.10
N GLU A 98 2.95 -52.87 -35.20
CA GLU A 98 3.09 -51.93 -36.33
C GLU A 98 1.76 -51.68 -37.03
N GLY A 99 0.94 -52.72 -37.23
CA GLY A 99 -0.40 -52.61 -37.82
C GLY A 99 -1.33 -51.72 -36.98
N ALA A 100 -1.36 -51.92 -35.66
CA ALA A 100 -2.15 -51.12 -34.73
C ALA A 100 -1.70 -49.64 -34.73
N ARG A 101 -0.39 -49.37 -34.63
CA ARG A 101 0.14 -48.00 -34.69
C ARG A 101 -0.10 -47.36 -36.04
N ALA A 102 0.09 -48.07 -37.15
CA ALA A 102 -0.22 -47.60 -38.49
C ALA A 102 -1.71 -47.28 -38.64
N TYR A 103 -2.60 -48.08 -38.03
CA TYR A 103 -4.03 -47.80 -38.02
C TYR A 103 -4.35 -46.54 -37.26
N ILE A 104 -3.95 -46.43 -35.99
CA ILE A 104 -4.14 -45.21 -35.17
C ILE A 104 -3.58 -44.00 -35.94
N ARG A 105 -2.39 -44.14 -36.52
CA ARG A 105 -1.76 -43.11 -37.36
C ARG A 105 -2.54 -42.82 -38.64
N ARG A 106 -3.16 -43.77 -39.32
CA ARG A 106 -3.90 -43.49 -40.57
C ARG A 106 -5.10 -42.57 -40.34
N TRP A 107 -5.63 -42.52 -39.12
CA TRP A 107 -6.62 -41.53 -38.69
C TRP A 107 -6.03 -40.12 -38.39
N THR A 108 -4.69 -39.96 -38.37
CA THR A 108 -3.96 -38.68 -38.12
C THR A 108 -3.93 -37.68 -39.27
N LYS A 109 -4.59 -38.00 -40.39
CA LYS A 109 -4.99 -36.95 -41.33
C LYS A 109 -6.49 -36.72 -41.16
N PRO A 110 -6.96 -36.11 -40.03
CA PRO A 110 -8.26 -35.45 -40.06
C PRO A 110 -8.27 -34.63 -41.34
N ASP A 111 -9.32 -34.77 -42.13
CA ASP A 111 -9.42 -33.99 -43.35
C ASP A 111 -9.42 -32.51 -42.96
N PHE A 112 -8.26 -31.87 -43.09
CA PHE A 112 -8.06 -30.46 -42.75
C PHE A 112 -8.56 -29.56 -43.89
N SER A 113 -9.21 -30.15 -44.90
CA SER A 113 -9.85 -29.42 -45.99
C SER A 113 -10.78 -28.33 -45.44
N ALA A 114 -10.84 -27.21 -46.16
CA ALA A 114 -11.55 -26.01 -45.73
C ALA A 114 -13.08 -26.18 -45.61
N GLY A 115 -13.63 -27.38 -45.92
CA GLY A 115 -15.06 -27.68 -45.89
C GLY A 115 -15.58 -28.41 -44.65
N VAL A 116 -14.71 -28.85 -43.73
CA VAL A 116 -15.14 -29.57 -42.51
C VAL A 116 -15.58 -28.58 -41.42
N THR A 117 -16.83 -28.74 -40.94
CA THR A 117 -17.37 -27.95 -39.83
C THR A 117 -16.58 -28.20 -38.54
N ASP A 118 -16.44 -27.19 -37.68
CA ASP A 118 -15.67 -27.32 -36.44
C ASP A 118 -16.22 -28.39 -35.50
N GLN A 119 -17.54 -28.62 -35.52
CA GLN A 119 -18.17 -29.70 -34.74
C GLN A 119 -17.76 -31.10 -35.22
N SER A 120 -17.65 -31.29 -36.54
CA SER A 120 -17.20 -32.56 -37.14
C SER A 120 -15.72 -32.80 -36.83
N PHE A 121 -14.89 -31.75 -36.93
CA PHE A 121 -13.49 -31.81 -36.53
C PHE A 121 -13.32 -32.20 -35.05
N LYS A 122 -14.00 -31.49 -34.13
CA LYS A 122 -13.96 -31.75 -32.68
C LYS A 122 -14.38 -33.18 -32.35
N SER A 123 -15.43 -33.69 -33.00
CA SER A 123 -15.90 -35.05 -32.79
C SER A 123 -14.84 -36.08 -33.23
N ARG A 124 -14.30 -35.93 -34.44
CA ARG A 124 -13.29 -36.86 -34.99
C ARG A 124 -11.99 -36.86 -34.20
N ILE A 125 -11.48 -35.68 -33.83
CA ILE A 125 -10.23 -35.60 -33.07
C ILE A 125 -10.41 -36.11 -31.63
N SER A 126 -11.58 -35.91 -31.04
CA SER A 126 -11.89 -36.46 -29.70
C SER A 126 -11.91 -37.98 -29.73
N VAL A 127 -12.49 -38.59 -30.76
CA VAL A 127 -12.47 -40.05 -30.92
C VAL A 127 -11.05 -40.56 -31.18
N TYR A 128 -10.23 -39.82 -31.92
CA TYR A 128 -8.81 -40.16 -32.09
C TYR A 128 -8.06 -40.20 -30.74
N PHE A 129 -8.19 -39.17 -29.92
CA PHE A 129 -7.55 -39.15 -28.59
C PHE A 129 -8.10 -40.24 -27.67
N GLN A 130 -9.41 -40.49 -27.69
CA GLN A 130 -10.01 -41.60 -26.95
C GLN A 130 -9.47 -42.96 -27.41
N THR A 131 -9.27 -43.16 -28.71
CA THR A 131 -8.71 -44.39 -29.28
C THR A 131 -7.31 -44.64 -28.74
N ILE A 132 -6.46 -43.61 -28.65
CA ILE A 132 -5.11 -43.71 -28.06
C ILE A 132 -5.18 -44.11 -26.58
N ILE A 133 -6.07 -43.46 -25.81
CA ILE A 133 -6.25 -43.74 -24.38
C ILE A 133 -6.71 -45.19 -24.17
N ILE A 134 -7.68 -45.64 -24.97
CA ILE A 134 -8.25 -46.98 -24.88
C ILE A 134 -7.26 -48.04 -25.40
N ALA A 135 -6.45 -47.73 -26.43
CA ALA A 135 -5.45 -48.65 -26.96
C ALA A 135 -4.46 -49.12 -25.89
N CYS A 136 -4.05 -48.23 -24.97
CA CYS A 136 -3.22 -48.59 -23.83
C CYS A 136 -3.89 -49.61 -22.89
N ARG A 137 -5.22 -49.50 -22.69
CA ARG A 137 -6.02 -50.47 -21.93
C ARG A 137 -6.13 -51.83 -22.64
N VAL A 138 -6.12 -51.84 -23.97
CA VAL A 138 -6.11 -53.07 -24.79
C VAL A 138 -4.75 -53.77 -24.72
N GLY A 139 -3.67 -53.01 -24.73
CA GLY A 139 -2.31 -53.52 -24.61
C GLY A 139 -1.34 -52.38 -24.23
N PRO A 140 -0.72 -52.41 -23.03
CA PRO A 140 0.18 -51.35 -22.59
C PRO A 140 1.40 -51.12 -23.50
N CYS A 141 1.75 -52.10 -24.33
CA CYS A 141 2.83 -52.00 -25.30
C CYS A 141 2.45 -51.29 -26.61
N LEU A 142 1.16 -51.03 -26.88
CA LEU A 142 0.71 -50.42 -28.15
C LEU A 142 0.96 -48.90 -28.18
N VAL A 143 0.87 -48.26 -27.02
CA VAL A 143 0.94 -46.81 -26.83
C VAL A 143 1.70 -46.53 -25.54
N HIS A 144 2.67 -45.63 -25.58
CA HIS A 144 3.43 -45.22 -24.40
C HIS A 144 2.58 -44.40 -23.42
N GLU A 145 2.88 -44.46 -22.12
CA GLU A 145 2.16 -43.69 -21.10
C GLU A 145 2.18 -42.17 -21.36
N GLY A 146 3.27 -41.64 -21.89
CA GLY A 146 3.36 -40.23 -22.31
C GLY A 146 2.40 -39.86 -23.43
N GLU A 147 2.19 -40.76 -24.39
CA GLU A 147 1.24 -40.58 -25.49
C GLU A 147 -0.21 -40.59 -24.95
N VAL A 148 -0.51 -41.43 -23.97
CA VAL A 148 -1.80 -41.43 -23.27
C VAL A 148 -2.02 -40.13 -22.50
N LEU A 149 -1.00 -39.64 -21.79
CA LEU A 149 -1.09 -38.39 -21.04
C LEU A 149 -1.31 -37.20 -21.99
N ALA A 150 -0.59 -37.14 -23.10
CA ALA A 150 -0.76 -36.11 -24.14
C ALA A 150 -2.17 -36.19 -24.77
N ALA A 151 -2.67 -37.39 -25.07
CA ALA A 151 -4.04 -37.60 -25.56
C ALA A 151 -5.09 -37.05 -24.59
N ARG A 152 -4.96 -37.33 -23.28
CA ARG A 152 -5.89 -36.83 -22.26
C ARG A 152 -5.87 -35.30 -22.20
N GLN A 153 -4.68 -34.70 -22.20
CA GLN A 153 -4.54 -33.24 -22.16
C GLN A 153 -5.13 -32.57 -23.41
N LEU A 154 -4.92 -33.13 -24.60
CA LEU A 154 -5.51 -32.65 -25.85
C LEU A 154 -7.02 -32.85 -25.89
N LEU A 155 -7.53 -33.98 -25.41
CA LEU A 155 -8.96 -34.24 -25.30
C LEU A 155 -9.64 -33.23 -24.38
N GLU A 156 -9.01 -32.90 -23.25
CA GLU A 156 -9.47 -31.81 -22.38
C GLU A 156 -9.50 -30.47 -23.14
N ILE A 157 -8.43 -30.11 -23.85
CA ILE A 157 -8.37 -28.84 -24.60
C ILE A 157 -9.49 -28.75 -25.65
N VAL A 158 -9.77 -29.85 -26.36
CA VAL A 158 -10.83 -29.90 -27.37
C VAL A 158 -12.22 -29.76 -26.73
N ASN A 159 -12.49 -30.47 -25.64
CA ASN A 159 -13.81 -30.52 -25.01
C ASN A 159 -14.13 -29.29 -24.15
N TYR A 160 -13.12 -28.66 -23.54
CA TYR A 160 -13.30 -27.47 -22.70
C TYR A 160 -13.15 -26.14 -23.45
N SER A 161 -13.00 -26.17 -24.78
CA SER A 161 -12.87 -24.99 -25.64
C SER A 161 -14.10 -24.05 -25.69
N HIS A 162 -15.15 -24.37 -24.93
CA HIS A 162 -16.28 -23.47 -24.69
C HIS A 162 -16.16 -22.89 -23.28
N LEU A 163 -16.09 -21.55 -23.22
CA LEU A 163 -16.18 -20.69 -22.02
C LEU A 163 -14.87 -20.46 -21.26
N GLY A 164 -14.22 -19.32 -21.54
CA GLY A 164 -13.80 -18.30 -20.56
C GLY A 164 -13.14 -18.71 -19.23
N ASN A 165 -12.62 -19.93 -19.11
CA ASN A 165 -12.21 -20.51 -17.84
C ASN A 165 -10.72 -20.29 -17.61
N ARG A 166 -10.37 -20.00 -16.35
CA ARG A 166 -9.00 -19.72 -15.88
C ARG A 166 -7.96 -20.85 -16.12
N LYS A 167 -8.32 -21.99 -16.72
CA LYS A 167 -7.54 -23.25 -16.69
C LYS A 167 -6.89 -23.69 -18.02
N ASP A 168 -7.09 -22.97 -19.13
CA ASP A 168 -6.72 -23.50 -20.45
C ASP A 168 -5.22 -23.43 -20.78
N LEU A 169 -4.52 -22.41 -20.30
CA LEU A 169 -3.08 -22.27 -20.57
C LEU A 169 -2.18 -23.21 -19.74
N PRO A 170 -2.44 -23.47 -18.45
CA PRO A 170 -1.76 -24.54 -17.72
C PRO A 170 -1.91 -25.92 -18.37
N ARG A 171 -2.96 -26.16 -19.17
CA ARG A 171 -3.12 -27.41 -19.93
C ARG A 171 -2.17 -27.48 -21.13
N VAL A 172 -2.04 -26.40 -21.90
CA VAL A 172 -1.11 -26.36 -23.05
C VAL A 172 0.35 -26.43 -22.60
N VAL A 173 0.73 -25.76 -21.51
CA VAL A 173 2.09 -25.88 -20.96
C VAL A 173 2.37 -27.31 -20.48
N ARG A 174 1.41 -27.96 -19.81
CA ARG A 174 1.52 -29.39 -19.42
C ARG A 174 1.64 -30.32 -20.64
N LEU A 175 0.90 -30.03 -21.71
CA LEU A 175 1.01 -30.73 -22.99
C LEU A 175 2.40 -30.61 -23.58
N LEU A 176 2.92 -29.39 -23.74
CA LEU A 176 4.25 -29.17 -24.29
C LEU A 176 5.34 -29.86 -23.46
N ASN A 177 5.22 -29.82 -22.13
CA ASN A 177 6.14 -30.56 -21.25
C ASN A 177 6.04 -32.08 -21.44
N THR A 178 4.82 -32.63 -21.59
CA THR A 178 4.60 -34.06 -21.83
C THR A 178 5.21 -34.49 -23.16
N LEU A 179 4.97 -33.72 -24.23
CA LEU A 179 5.53 -33.96 -25.57
C LEU A 179 7.05 -33.82 -25.63
N THR A 180 7.66 -33.11 -24.68
CA THR A 180 9.13 -32.98 -24.58
C THR A 180 9.74 -34.15 -23.83
N ASN A 181 9.12 -34.56 -22.73
CA ASN A 181 9.67 -35.60 -21.85
C ASN A 181 9.43 -37.02 -22.38
N THR A 182 8.54 -37.18 -23.36
CA THR A 182 8.18 -38.47 -23.94
C THR A 182 8.20 -38.36 -25.46
N SER A 183 8.79 -39.33 -26.15
CA SER A 183 8.94 -39.34 -27.62
C SER A 183 7.58 -39.56 -28.31
N CYS A 184 6.67 -38.60 -28.17
CA CYS A 184 5.30 -38.64 -28.68
C CYS A 184 5.18 -38.24 -30.16
N ALA A 185 6.30 -37.99 -30.83
CA ALA A 185 6.33 -37.40 -32.17
C ALA A 185 5.61 -38.24 -33.24
N GLU A 186 5.47 -39.55 -33.03
CA GLU A 186 4.81 -40.46 -33.98
C GLU A 186 3.29 -40.29 -34.01
N LEU A 187 2.63 -40.23 -32.84
CA LEU A 187 1.17 -40.07 -32.72
C LEU A 187 0.75 -38.60 -32.57
N PHE A 188 1.64 -37.73 -32.11
CA PHE A 188 1.40 -36.30 -31.88
C PHE A 188 2.48 -35.45 -32.55
N PRO A 189 2.58 -35.46 -33.89
CA PRO A 189 3.48 -34.54 -34.58
C PRO A 189 3.06 -33.08 -34.31
N ALA A 190 4.02 -32.16 -34.26
CA ALA A 190 3.78 -30.75 -33.97
C ALA A 190 2.72 -30.11 -34.89
N SER A 191 2.62 -30.57 -36.14
CA SER A 191 1.61 -30.13 -37.09
C SER A 191 0.18 -30.49 -36.66
N VAL A 192 -0.05 -31.68 -36.12
CA VAL A 192 -1.37 -32.09 -35.60
C VAL A 192 -1.72 -31.25 -34.38
N VAL A 193 -0.77 -31.05 -33.45
CA VAL A 193 -0.96 -30.20 -32.27
C VAL A 193 -1.30 -28.75 -32.69
N SER A 194 -0.58 -28.19 -33.67
CA SER A 194 -0.85 -26.86 -34.24
C SER A 194 -2.28 -26.73 -34.77
N VAL A 195 -2.73 -27.70 -35.59
CA VAL A 195 -4.06 -27.64 -36.18
C VAL A 195 -5.16 -27.79 -35.12
N VAL A 196 -4.97 -28.67 -34.14
CA VAL A 196 -5.93 -28.83 -33.03
C VAL A 196 -6.08 -27.51 -32.28
N LEU A 197 -4.97 -26.90 -31.85
CA LEU A 197 -4.98 -25.64 -31.11
C LEU A 197 -5.58 -24.48 -31.93
N ARG A 198 -5.31 -24.43 -33.24
CA ARG A 198 -5.90 -23.44 -34.15
C ARG A 198 -7.41 -23.60 -34.30
N ARG A 199 -7.89 -24.83 -34.54
CA ARG A 199 -9.32 -25.12 -34.75
C ARG A 199 -10.17 -24.94 -33.49
N VAL A 200 -9.56 -25.05 -32.31
CA VAL A 200 -10.25 -24.70 -31.05
C VAL A 200 -10.16 -23.20 -30.72
N GLY A 201 -9.55 -22.38 -31.58
CA GLY A 201 -9.40 -20.94 -31.39
C GLY A 201 -8.53 -20.57 -30.19
N TYR A 202 -7.55 -21.42 -29.84
CA TYR A 202 -6.79 -21.24 -28.60
C TYR A 202 -6.06 -19.90 -28.55
N LYS A 203 -5.39 -19.52 -29.64
CA LYS A 203 -4.63 -18.28 -29.74
C LYS A 203 -5.53 -17.07 -29.55
N GLU A 204 -6.63 -17.02 -30.27
CA GLU A 204 -7.60 -15.91 -30.26
C GLU A 204 -8.26 -15.78 -28.87
N ASN A 205 -8.62 -16.91 -28.25
CA ASN A 205 -9.16 -16.93 -26.90
C ASN A 205 -8.15 -16.47 -25.85
N LEU A 206 -6.89 -16.90 -25.98
CA LEU A 206 -5.81 -16.47 -25.10
C LEU A 206 -5.53 -14.98 -25.27
N GLU A 207 -5.43 -14.49 -26.50
CA GLU A 207 -5.21 -13.07 -26.82
C GLU A 207 -6.32 -12.19 -26.26
N ALA A 208 -7.59 -12.55 -26.48
CA ALA A 208 -8.74 -11.84 -25.95
C ALA A 208 -8.73 -11.81 -24.40
N ARG A 209 -8.36 -12.93 -23.75
CA ARG A 209 -8.26 -13.04 -22.30
C ARG A 209 -7.12 -12.18 -21.74
N LEU A 210 -5.93 -12.26 -22.33
CA LEU A 210 -4.78 -11.46 -21.92
C LEU A 210 -5.05 -9.97 -22.12
N ALA A 211 -5.67 -9.57 -23.23
CA ALA A 211 -6.07 -8.19 -23.48
C ALA A 211 -7.11 -7.68 -22.47
N ALA A 212 -8.07 -8.52 -22.06
CA ALA A 212 -9.04 -8.18 -21.02
C ALA A 212 -8.36 -8.02 -19.64
N LEU A 213 -7.52 -8.98 -19.25
CA LEU A 213 -6.82 -8.93 -17.97
C LEU A 213 -5.84 -7.75 -17.90
N ARG A 214 -5.15 -7.45 -19.01
CA ARG A 214 -4.21 -6.33 -19.11
C ARG A 214 -4.91 -4.98 -18.94
N ARG A 215 -6.07 -4.78 -19.59
CA ARG A 215 -6.90 -3.58 -19.38
C ARG A 215 -7.32 -3.37 -17.93
N SER A 216 -7.49 -4.46 -17.18
CA SER A 216 -7.80 -4.44 -15.75
C SER A 216 -6.56 -4.50 -14.84
N HIS A 217 -5.34 -4.51 -15.38
CA HIS A 217 -4.07 -4.64 -14.64
C HIS A 217 -4.03 -5.83 -13.66
N ARG A 218 -4.61 -6.97 -14.05
CA ARG A 218 -4.67 -8.20 -13.24
C ARG A 218 -3.42 -9.07 -13.49
N TRP A 219 -2.26 -8.56 -13.06
CA TRP A 219 -0.97 -9.17 -13.40
C TRP A 219 -0.77 -10.56 -12.80
N VAL A 220 -1.36 -10.88 -11.66
CA VAL A 220 -1.30 -12.23 -11.07
C VAL A 220 -2.01 -13.23 -11.97
N GLU A 221 -3.21 -12.89 -12.42
CA GLU A 221 -3.96 -13.75 -13.35
C GLU A 221 -3.20 -13.91 -14.67
N ILE A 222 -2.64 -12.83 -15.23
CA ILE A 222 -1.82 -12.91 -16.45
C ILE A 222 -0.60 -13.80 -16.23
N HIS A 223 0.10 -13.67 -15.11
CA HIS A 223 1.27 -14.49 -14.80
C HIS A 223 0.90 -15.97 -14.62
N SER A 224 -0.25 -16.27 -14.00
CA SER A 224 -0.77 -17.65 -13.89
C SER A 224 -1.07 -18.28 -15.26
N HIS A 225 -1.39 -17.43 -16.23
CA HIS A 225 -1.54 -17.79 -17.62
C HIS A 225 -0.15 -17.98 -18.24
N VAL A 226 0.64 -16.93 -18.47
CA VAL A 226 1.82 -16.98 -19.36
C VAL A 226 3.16 -17.26 -18.68
N GLY A 227 3.25 -17.27 -17.35
CA GLY A 227 4.52 -17.39 -16.61
C GLY A 227 5.29 -18.69 -16.89
N GLY A 228 4.62 -19.74 -17.33
CA GLY A 228 5.27 -20.98 -17.78
C GLY A 228 6.09 -20.85 -19.07
N LEU A 229 5.86 -19.80 -19.88
CA LEU A 229 6.57 -19.59 -21.15
C LEU A 229 8.04 -19.27 -20.96
N TRP A 230 8.39 -18.53 -19.90
CA TRP A 230 9.79 -18.27 -19.54
C TRP A 230 10.54 -19.59 -19.29
N VAL A 231 9.95 -20.52 -18.55
CA VAL A 231 10.57 -21.82 -18.29
C VAL A 231 10.74 -22.61 -19.59
N LEU A 232 9.72 -22.62 -20.45
CA LEU A 232 9.78 -23.30 -21.75
C LEU A 232 10.82 -22.69 -22.70
N SER A 233 11.00 -21.37 -22.68
CA SER A 233 11.94 -20.68 -23.58
C SER A 233 13.40 -20.97 -23.23
N GLN A 234 13.70 -21.22 -21.96
CA GLN A 234 15.04 -21.56 -21.46
C GLN A 234 15.43 -23.03 -21.63
N ARG A 235 14.48 -23.90 -22.00
CA ARG A 235 14.74 -25.33 -22.19
C ARG A 235 15.56 -25.62 -23.45
N SER A 236 16.80 -26.06 -23.24
CA SER A 236 17.69 -26.51 -24.32
C SER A 236 17.22 -27.82 -24.97
N ASP A 237 16.52 -28.66 -24.21
CA ASP A 237 16.03 -29.99 -24.59
C ASP A 237 14.71 -29.99 -25.36
N LEU A 238 14.09 -28.81 -25.56
CA LEU A 238 12.86 -28.68 -26.32
C LEU A 238 13.09 -29.01 -27.82
N PRO A 239 12.39 -30.00 -28.41
CA PRO A 239 12.48 -30.31 -29.83
C PRO A 239 12.26 -29.09 -30.73
N GLN A 240 12.98 -29.01 -31.85
CA GLN A 240 12.96 -27.85 -32.74
C GLN A 240 11.57 -27.59 -33.32
N GLU A 241 10.80 -28.65 -33.60
CA GLU A 241 9.44 -28.60 -34.11
C GLU A 241 8.49 -27.97 -33.09
N LEU A 242 8.62 -28.31 -31.81
CA LEU A 242 7.83 -27.69 -30.74
C LEU A 242 8.26 -26.25 -30.47
N ARG A 243 9.56 -25.95 -30.58
CA ARG A 243 10.06 -24.57 -30.45
C ARG A 243 9.51 -23.65 -31.54
N ARG A 244 9.39 -24.14 -32.79
CA ARG A 244 8.76 -23.40 -33.89
C ARG A 244 7.26 -23.20 -33.70
N LEU A 245 6.62 -24.06 -32.93
CA LEU A 245 5.19 -23.99 -32.65
C LEU A 245 4.84 -22.91 -31.60
N LEU A 246 5.77 -22.54 -30.70
CA LEU A 246 5.50 -21.55 -29.66
C LEU A 246 5.04 -20.18 -30.20
N PRO A 247 5.72 -19.55 -31.19
CA PRO A 247 5.26 -18.28 -31.76
C PRO A 247 3.96 -18.39 -32.56
N GLU A 248 3.59 -19.59 -33.03
CA GLU A 248 2.32 -19.82 -33.72
C GLU A 248 1.14 -19.86 -32.75
N ILE A 249 1.34 -20.45 -31.56
CA ILE A 249 0.31 -20.64 -30.53
C ILE A 249 0.14 -19.39 -29.67
N PHE A 250 1.24 -18.76 -29.26
CA PHE A 250 1.23 -17.70 -28.26
C PHE A 250 1.31 -16.31 -28.91
N PRO A 251 0.31 -15.43 -28.71
CA PRO A 251 0.38 -14.05 -29.20
C PRO A 251 1.54 -13.33 -28.49
N ASP A 252 2.28 -12.48 -29.22
CA ASP A 252 3.43 -11.75 -28.68
C ASP A 252 4.41 -12.62 -27.89
N TYR A 253 4.65 -13.85 -28.35
CA TYR A 253 5.48 -14.85 -27.66
C TYR A 253 6.78 -14.29 -27.08
N PRO A 254 7.62 -13.53 -27.83
CA PRO A 254 8.89 -13.03 -27.29
C PRO A 254 8.72 -12.15 -26.05
N MET A 255 7.66 -11.34 -26.01
CA MET A 255 7.36 -10.45 -24.90
C MET A 255 6.97 -11.24 -23.64
N TRP A 256 6.07 -12.21 -23.76
CA TRP A 256 5.65 -13.03 -22.61
C TRP A 256 6.73 -14.01 -22.17
N ALA A 257 7.51 -14.53 -23.11
CA ALA A 257 8.59 -15.47 -22.84
C ALA A 257 9.81 -14.81 -22.18
N SER A 258 9.91 -13.48 -22.17
CA SER A 258 10.93 -12.72 -21.42
C SER A 258 10.41 -12.16 -20.10
N TRP A 259 9.10 -12.07 -19.90
CA TRP A 259 8.50 -11.38 -18.75
C TRP A 259 8.73 -12.12 -17.42
N GLN A 260 9.27 -11.41 -16.44
CA GLN A 260 9.57 -11.89 -15.08
C GLN A 260 9.22 -10.80 -14.05
N PRO A 261 7.93 -10.69 -13.66
CA PRO A 261 7.53 -9.75 -12.62
C PRO A 261 8.00 -10.22 -11.25
N ALA A 262 8.10 -9.31 -10.28
CA ALA A 262 8.25 -9.64 -8.87
C ALA A 262 6.94 -10.24 -8.32
N PRO A 263 6.87 -11.55 -7.98
CA PRO A 263 5.60 -12.22 -7.68
C PRO A 263 4.87 -11.63 -6.47
N ARG A 264 5.61 -11.36 -5.39
CA ARG A 264 5.05 -10.77 -4.16
C ARG A 264 4.38 -9.42 -4.41
N ARG A 265 5.01 -8.61 -5.26
CA ARG A 265 4.53 -7.26 -5.60
C ARG A 265 3.21 -7.32 -6.34
N ILE A 266 3.14 -8.11 -7.43
CA ILE A 266 1.89 -8.22 -8.21
C ILE A 266 0.76 -8.85 -7.38
N ASP A 267 1.08 -9.77 -6.46
CA ASP A 267 0.13 -10.36 -5.52
C ASP A 267 -0.43 -9.30 -4.55
N ASP A 268 0.45 -8.54 -3.89
CA ASP A 268 0.05 -7.49 -2.96
C ASP A 268 -0.79 -6.40 -3.65
N TRP A 269 -0.43 -6.01 -4.87
CA TRP A 269 -1.16 -5.01 -5.65
C TRP A 269 -2.57 -5.47 -6.05
N GLU A 270 -2.73 -6.75 -6.41
CA GLU A 270 -4.04 -7.27 -6.80
C GLU A 270 -4.97 -7.44 -5.59
N LEU A 271 -4.41 -7.77 -4.42
CA LEU A 271 -5.15 -8.04 -3.18
C LEU A 271 -5.52 -6.77 -2.40
N ARG A 272 -4.63 -5.79 -2.33
CA ARG A 272 -4.73 -4.68 -1.35
C ARG A 272 -5.15 -3.34 -1.95
N ILE A 273 -5.11 -3.20 -3.27
CA ILE A 273 -5.44 -1.95 -3.95
C ILE A 273 -6.92 -1.96 -4.37
N GLU A 274 -7.61 -0.88 -4.07
CA GLU A 274 -9.02 -0.71 -4.41
C GLU A 274 -9.24 -0.51 -5.91
N SER A 275 -10.46 -0.80 -6.39
CA SER A 275 -10.75 -0.75 -7.83
C SER A 275 -10.57 0.64 -8.45
N PHE A 276 -10.89 1.71 -7.72
CA PHE A 276 -10.73 3.07 -8.21
C PHE A 276 -9.25 3.47 -8.26
N GLN A 277 -8.47 3.15 -7.23
CA GLN A 277 -7.01 3.38 -7.19
C GLN A 277 -6.30 2.62 -8.32
N ARG A 278 -6.76 1.40 -8.61
CA ARG A 278 -6.24 0.59 -9.70
C ARG A 278 -6.44 1.22 -11.08
N ALA A 279 -7.53 1.96 -11.28
CA ALA A 279 -7.77 2.67 -12.53
C ALA A 279 -6.76 3.82 -12.71
N GLU A 280 -6.47 4.56 -11.64
CA GLU A 280 -5.50 5.66 -11.64
C GLU A 280 -4.04 5.15 -11.78
N LEU A 281 -3.70 4.03 -11.14
CA LEU A 281 -2.35 3.46 -11.11
C LEU A 281 -1.98 2.64 -12.36
N GLY A 282 -2.83 2.57 -13.38
CA GLY A 282 -2.63 1.67 -14.52
C GLY A 282 -1.25 1.76 -15.18
N THR A 283 -0.79 2.98 -15.47
CA THR A 283 0.54 3.23 -16.08
C THR A 283 1.70 2.85 -15.15
N VAL A 284 1.50 2.94 -13.84
CA VAL A 284 2.50 2.52 -12.84
C VAL A 284 2.53 1.00 -12.75
N PHE A 285 1.39 0.33 -12.83
CA PHE A 285 1.33 -1.12 -12.87
C PHE A 285 1.94 -1.72 -14.13
N ASP A 286 1.82 -1.03 -15.28
CA ASP A 286 2.48 -1.43 -16.51
C ASP A 286 4.01 -1.53 -16.38
N LEU A 287 4.64 -0.83 -15.42
CA LEU A 287 6.08 -0.90 -15.16
C LEU A 287 6.54 -2.28 -14.63
N GLU A 288 5.66 -3.04 -13.98
CA GLU A 288 5.87 -4.45 -13.60
C GLU A 288 5.31 -5.41 -14.66
N GLY A 289 4.59 -4.87 -15.65
CA GLY A 289 4.07 -5.61 -16.78
C GLY A 289 5.16 -6.04 -17.78
N PRO A 290 4.76 -6.79 -18.82
CA PRO A 290 5.68 -7.28 -19.84
C PRO A 290 6.27 -6.14 -20.67
N ASP A 291 7.47 -6.36 -21.20
CA ASP A 291 8.14 -5.37 -22.03
C ASP A 291 7.48 -5.19 -23.41
N THR A 292 6.67 -4.14 -23.54
CA THR A 292 5.95 -3.83 -24.78
C THR A 292 6.78 -3.05 -25.79
N THR A 293 8.04 -2.71 -25.46
CA THR A 293 8.95 -1.99 -26.37
C THR A 293 9.70 -2.90 -27.34
N LEU A 294 9.43 -4.22 -27.28
CA LEU A 294 10.06 -5.26 -28.07
C LEU A 294 11.56 -5.48 -27.79
N GLN A 295 12.10 -4.89 -26.72
CA GLN A 295 13.50 -5.10 -26.29
C GLN A 295 13.72 -6.42 -25.53
N GLN A 296 12.64 -7.16 -25.26
CA GLN A 296 12.65 -8.45 -24.56
C GLN A 296 13.28 -8.36 -23.17
N ARG A 297 13.05 -7.24 -22.48
CA ARG A 297 13.43 -7.08 -21.08
C ARG A 297 12.50 -7.88 -20.17
N ALA A 298 12.97 -8.12 -18.95
CA ALA A 298 12.21 -8.86 -17.94
C ALA A 298 10.90 -8.16 -17.57
N VAL A 299 10.88 -6.84 -17.53
CA VAL A 299 9.71 -6.00 -17.20
C VAL A 299 9.87 -4.65 -17.89
N LEU A 300 8.75 -3.95 -18.12
CA LEU A 300 8.74 -2.68 -18.87
C LEU A 300 9.66 -1.60 -18.27
N ARG A 301 9.81 -1.54 -16.94
CA ARG A 301 10.70 -0.55 -16.30
C ARG A 301 12.18 -0.68 -16.69
N PHE A 302 12.60 -1.81 -17.25
CA PHE A 302 13.98 -2.03 -17.72
C PHE A 302 14.17 -1.71 -19.21
N SER A 303 13.11 -1.31 -19.90
CA SER A 303 13.08 -1.07 -21.34
C SER A 303 13.55 0.33 -21.75
N HIS A 304 13.67 1.26 -20.81
CA HIS A 304 14.08 2.63 -21.12
C HIS A 304 15.07 3.15 -20.07
N GLU A 305 16.21 3.64 -20.53
CA GLU A 305 17.03 4.57 -19.77
C GLU A 305 16.28 5.91 -19.76
N GLY A 306 15.28 6.06 -18.90
CA GLY A 306 14.49 7.30 -18.85
C GLY A 306 15.42 8.52 -18.81
N ALA A 307 15.17 9.52 -19.66
CA ALA A 307 15.91 10.77 -19.65
C ALA A 307 15.44 11.61 -18.45
N PHE A 308 15.86 11.23 -17.24
CA PHE A 308 15.63 12.05 -16.07
C PHE A 308 16.64 13.19 -16.09
N THR A 309 16.13 14.41 -16.12
CA THR A 309 16.98 15.61 -16.05
C THR A 309 17.60 15.66 -14.65
N ASN A 310 18.82 15.12 -14.53
CA ASN A 310 19.58 15.21 -13.29
C ASN A 310 19.73 16.68 -12.90
N SER A 311 19.13 17.03 -11.76
CA SER A 311 19.64 18.13 -10.95
C SER A 311 21.12 17.83 -10.68
N ARG A 312 22.02 18.75 -11.07
CA ARG A 312 23.49 18.61 -10.93
C ARG A 312 23.98 18.25 -9.51
N ALA A 313 23.10 18.26 -8.50
CA ALA A 313 23.41 18.02 -7.10
C ALA A 313 23.29 16.55 -6.64
N GLU A 314 22.61 15.66 -7.37
CA GLU A 314 22.17 14.36 -6.80
C GLU A 314 22.90 13.11 -7.34
N GLY A 315 23.91 13.27 -8.21
CA GLY A 315 24.70 12.15 -8.75
C GLY A 315 24.09 11.48 -9.99
N PRO A 316 24.83 10.57 -10.67
CA PRO A 316 24.37 9.92 -11.90
C PRO A 316 23.49 8.71 -11.56
N TRP A 317 22.20 8.94 -11.34
CA TRP A 317 21.24 7.84 -11.21
C TRP A 317 20.67 7.49 -12.59
N ASN A 318 20.63 6.20 -12.90
CA ASN A 318 20.04 5.72 -14.13
C ASN A 318 18.51 5.73 -13.99
N GLY A 319 17.79 5.97 -15.09
CA GLY A 319 16.32 6.03 -15.04
C GLY A 319 15.64 4.77 -14.49
N LYS A 320 16.32 3.63 -14.57
CA LYS A 320 15.91 2.38 -13.91
C LYS A 320 15.80 2.52 -12.38
N ASP A 321 16.79 3.13 -11.73
CA ASP A 321 16.84 3.21 -10.26
C ASP A 321 15.69 4.09 -9.73
N ILE A 322 15.31 5.11 -10.49
CA ILE A 322 14.19 6.00 -10.18
C ILE A 322 12.86 5.25 -10.28
N LEU A 323 12.67 4.43 -11.32
CA LEU A 323 11.46 3.63 -11.48
C LEU A 323 11.38 2.52 -10.43
N ASP A 324 12.49 1.85 -10.11
CA ASP A 324 12.54 0.88 -9.01
C ASP A 324 12.22 1.56 -7.66
N HIS A 325 12.75 2.75 -7.40
CA HIS A 325 12.44 3.51 -6.19
C HIS A 325 10.96 3.95 -6.13
N LEU A 326 10.39 4.41 -7.25
CA LEU A 326 8.96 4.71 -7.36
C LEU A 326 8.10 3.49 -6.99
N LEU A 327 8.40 2.31 -7.54
CA LEU A 327 7.65 1.09 -7.25
C LEU A 327 7.80 0.66 -5.79
N ASN A 328 8.99 0.82 -5.20
CA ASN A 328 9.19 0.54 -3.78
C ASN A 328 8.38 1.49 -2.88
N LEU A 329 8.28 2.77 -3.24
CA LEU A 329 7.42 3.72 -2.53
C LEU A 329 5.93 3.38 -2.66
N LEU A 330 5.50 2.82 -3.80
CA LEU A 330 4.14 2.30 -3.95
C LEU A 330 3.91 1.08 -3.05
N ASP A 331 4.87 0.15 -3.00
CA ASP A 331 4.82 -1.02 -2.11
C ASP A 331 4.71 -0.57 -0.63
N ASP A 332 5.49 0.44 -0.23
CA ASP A 332 5.41 1.05 1.10
C ASP A 332 4.06 1.72 1.37
N ALA A 333 3.52 2.46 0.39
CA ALA A 333 2.21 3.10 0.51
C ALA A 333 1.10 2.06 0.72
N ILE A 334 1.09 0.99 -0.08
CA ILE A 334 0.15 -0.14 0.05
C ILE A 334 0.29 -0.79 1.43
N ASN A 335 1.52 -0.92 1.93
CA ASN A 335 1.79 -1.46 3.26
C ASN A 335 1.22 -0.61 4.40
N ILE A 336 1.14 0.70 4.22
CA ILE A 336 0.64 1.65 5.22
C ILE A 336 -0.90 1.71 5.21
N GLY A 337 -1.51 1.91 4.04
CA GLY A 337 -2.97 2.00 3.94
C GLY A 337 -3.48 2.73 2.69
N PRO A 338 -4.82 2.82 2.53
CA PRO A 338 -5.44 3.40 1.34
C PRO A 338 -5.13 4.89 1.16
N HIS A 339 -5.02 5.68 2.24
CA HIS A 339 -4.72 7.11 2.11
C HIS A 339 -3.26 7.36 1.71
N ALA A 340 -2.34 6.47 2.11
CA ALA A 340 -0.97 6.48 1.60
C ALA A 340 -0.91 6.20 0.09
N VAL A 341 -1.75 5.28 -0.42
CA VAL A 341 -1.88 5.04 -1.86
C VAL A 341 -2.49 6.27 -2.56
N ASP A 342 -3.48 6.93 -1.97
CA ASP A 342 -4.04 8.18 -2.51
C ASP A 342 -3.01 9.30 -2.57
N LEU A 343 -2.15 9.43 -1.55
CA LEU A 343 -1.05 10.39 -1.55
C LEU A 343 -0.05 10.08 -2.68
N PHE A 344 0.27 8.80 -2.90
CA PHE A 344 1.09 8.36 -4.03
C PHE A 344 0.45 8.79 -5.36
N ILE A 345 -0.83 8.47 -5.57
CA ILE A 345 -1.57 8.81 -6.80
C ILE A 345 -1.55 10.32 -7.02
N HIS A 346 -1.85 11.10 -5.98
CA HIS A 346 -1.91 12.56 -6.10
C HIS A 346 -0.55 13.17 -6.50
N LEU A 347 0.54 12.69 -5.90
CA LEU A 347 1.88 13.21 -6.14
C LEU A 347 2.49 12.72 -7.46
N CYS A 348 2.37 11.42 -7.76
CA CYS A 348 3.10 10.77 -8.84
C CYS A 348 2.29 10.56 -10.12
N VAL A 349 0.95 10.59 -10.06
CA VAL A 349 0.07 10.33 -11.21
C VAL A 349 -0.71 11.58 -11.62
N GLN A 350 -1.41 12.23 -10.67
CA GLN A 350 -2.35 13.31 -10.98
C GLN A 350 -1.70 14.68 -11.16
N ASN A 351 -0.47 14.89 -10.67
CA ASN A 351 0.26 16.14 -10.89
C ASN A 351 1.09 16.06 -12.19
N PRO A 352 0.72 16.77 -13.26
CA PRO A 352 1.18 16.53 -14.64
C PRO A 352 2.61 17.00 -14.94
N THR A 353 3.45 17.23 -13.92
CA THR A 353 4.87 17.46 -14.16
C THR A 353 5.60 16.15 -14.36
N LEU A 354 6.64 16.13 -15.21
CA LEU A 354 7.60 15.03 -15.30
C LEU A 354 7.95 14.52 -13.88
N LEU A 355 7.96 13.21 -13.67
CA LEU A 355 8.35 12.60 -12.39
C LEU A 355 9.74 13.13 -12.01
N ARG A 356 9.80 13.92 -10.93
CA ARG A 356 11.02 14.55 -10.42
C ARG A 356 11.39 13.94 -9.08
N TRP A 357 12.69 13.91 -8.80
CA TRP A 357 13.20 13.40 -7.53
C TRP A 357 12.59 14.09 -6.31
N ARG A 358 12.32 15.39 -6.42
CA ARG A 358 11.63 16.16 -5.38
C ARG A 358 10.28 15.54 -4.99
N ILE A 359 9.51 15.04 -5.95
CA ILE A 359 8.19 14.43 -5.71
C ILE A 359 8.37 13.11 -4.95
N LEU A 360 9.34 12.29 -5.35
CA LEU A 360 9.67 11.04 -4.67
C LEU A 360 10.13 11.29 -3.23
N HIS A 361 10.98 12.30 -3.02
CA HIS A 361 11.41 12.69 -1.67
C HIS A 361 10.25 13.26 -0.83
N GLN A 362 9.26 13.93 -1.44
CA GLN A 362 8.04 14.35 -0.75
C GLN A 362 7.22 13.16 -0.29
N LEU A 363 7.02 12.19 -1.20
CA LEU A 363 6.29 10.97 -0.90
C LEU A 363 7.01 10.16 0.20
N GLU A 364 8.32 9.93 0.07
CA GLU A 364 9.13 9.22 1.07
C GLU A 364 9.02 9.89 2.45
N ALA A 365 9.11 11.22 2.52
CA ALA A 365 8.91 11.95 3.76
C ALA A 365 7.49 11.75 4.32
N GLY A 366 6.46 11.76 3.47
CA GLY A 366 5.07 11.49 3.85
C GLY A 366 4.85 10.08 4.41
N LEU A 367 5.47 9.08 3.79
CA LEU A 367 5.35 7.67 4.18
C LEU A 367 6.23 7.30 5.39
N SER A 368 7.24 8.11 5.72
CA SER A 368 8.20 7.83 6.80
C SER A 368 7.56 7.60 8.19
N SER A 369 6.40 8.22 8.45
CA SER A 369 5.65 8.07 9.69
C SER A 369 4.99 6.69 9.86
N ARG A 370 4.80 5.95 8.75
CA ARG A 370 4.05 4.69 8.67
C ARG A 370 2.62 4.76 9.23
N GLN A 371 2.03 5.96 9.26
CA GLN A 371 0.67 6.19 9.74
C GLN A 371 -0.21 6.68 8.59
N ASP A 372 -1.28 5.95 8.30
CA ASP A 372 -2.19 6.26 7.18
C ASP A 372 -2.89 7.62 7.36
N SER A 373 -3.22 8.00 8.60
CA SER A 373 -3.81 9.31 8.93
C SER A 373 -2.88 10.50 8.63
N VAL A 374 -1.56 10.29 8.68
CA VAL A 374 -0.60 11.32 8.28
C VAL A 374 -0.66 11.49 6.76
N ALA A 375 -0.72 10.39 6.01
CA ALA A 375 -0.85 10.45 4.57
C ALA A 375 -2.17 11.09 4.11
N GLU A 376 -3.29 10.78 4.80
CA GLU A 376 -4.59 11.45 4.60
C GLU A 376 -4.46 12.96 4.75
N THR A 377 -3.90 13.42 5.88
CA THR A 377 -3.75 14.86 6.16
C THR A 377 -2.85 15.55 5.12
N LEU A 378 -1.77 14.88 4.67
CA LEU A 378 -0.87 15.40 3.64
C LEU A 378 -1.56 15.47 2.27
N CYS A 379 -2.35 14.46 1.92
CA CYS A 379 -3.10 14.44 0.67
C CYS A 379 -4.16 15.54 0.66
N ASP A 380 -4.90 15.70 1.75
CA ASP A 380 -5.88 16.77 1.90
C ASP A 380 -5.23 18.15 1.87
N PHE A 381 -4.06 18.31 2.47
CA PHE A 381 -3.27 19.53 2.37
C PHE A 381 -2.90 19.87 0.93
N LEU A 382 -2.38 18.91 0.17
CA LEU A 382 -2.03 19.13 -1.24
C LEU A 382 -3.25 19.47 -2.10
N ARG A 383 -4.38 18.81 -1.88
CA ARG A 383 -5.66 19.12 -2.54
C ARG A 383 -6.18 20.51 -2.15
N ALA A 384 -6.07 20.90 -0.88
CA ALA A 384 -6.51 22.21 -0.40
C ALA A 384 -5.70 23.39 -0.95
N LEU A 385 -4.48 23.13 -1.44
CA LEU A 385 -3.67 24.10 -2.16
C LEU A 385 -4.19 24.36 -3.60
N GLN A 386 -5.07 23.50 -4.12
CA GLN A 386 -5.75 23.68 -5.39
C GLN A 386 -7.04 24.50 -5.14
N SER A 387 -7.38 25.44 -6.03
CA SER A 387 -8.26 26.59 -5.72
C SER A 387 -9.75 26.30 -5.46
N GLU A 388 -10.17 25.04 -5.46
CA GLU A 388 -11.59 24.64 -5.47
C GLU A 388 -12.18 24.37 -4.08
N VAL A 389 -11.36 24.27 -3.02
CA VAL A 389 -11.85 23.96 -1.67
C VAL A 389 -12.42 25.22 -0.99
N GLY A 390 -13.52 25.14 -0.22
CA GLY A 390 -14.03 26.31 0.51
C GLY A 390 -13.04 26.86 1.56
N THR A 391 -13.07 28.18 1.84
CA THR A 391 -12.12 28.85 2.75
C THR A 391 -12.07 28.20 4.12
N ARG A 392 -13.24 27.85 4.70
CA ARG A 392 -13.34 27.18 5.99
C ARG A 392 -12.56 25.86 6.04
N LYS A 393 -12.83 24.97 5.08
CA LYS A 393 -12.16 23.66 4.96
C LYS A 393 -10.64 23.83 4.74
N ARG A 394 -10.20 24.80 3.94
CA ARG A 394 -8.77 25.10 3.77
C ARG A 394 -8.10 25.50 5.09
N THR A 395 -8.76 26.32 5.92
CA THR A 395 -8.24 26.75 7.22
C THR A 395 -7.98 25.55 8.14
N VAL A 396 -8.95 24.64 8.25
CA VAL A 396 -8.83 23.44 9.10
C VAL A 396 -7.73 22.50 8.61
N ILE A 397 -7.69 22.25 7.29
CA ILE A 397 -6.67 21.37 6.68
C ILE A 397 -5.27 21.95 6.87
N LEU A 398 -5.07 23.25 6.59
CA LEU A 398 -3.77 23.89 6.75
C LEU A 398 -3.31 23.90 8.21
N THR A 399 -4.22 24.14 9.16
CA THR A 399 -3.92 24.08 10.60
C THR A 399 -3.42 22.70 11.00
N SER A 400 -4.11 21.65 10.54
CA SER A 400 -3.74 20.25 10.81
C SER A 400 -2.38 19.89 10.20
N ALA A 401 -2.14 20.28 8.95
CA ALA A 401 -0.87 20.06 8.25
C ALA A 401 0.31 20.79 8.92
N LEU A 402 0.13 22.04 9.35
CA LEU A 402 1.17 22.80 10.05
C LEU A 402 1.57 22.16 11.38
N ASN A 403 0.61 21.63 12.13
CA ASN A 403 0.89 20.89 13.37
C ASN A 403 1.70 19.62 13.08
N LEU A 404 1.37 18.89 12.01
CA LEU A 404 2.17 17.74 11.56
C LEU A 404 3.59 18.15 11.18
N PHE A 405 3.74 19.21 10.38
CA PHE A 405 5.05 19.73 9.98
C PHE A 405 5.87 20.16 11.19
N HIS A 406 5.27 20.84 12.17
CA HIS A 406 5.96 21.23 13.39
C HIS A 406 6.62 20.03 14.11
N SER A 407 5.95 18.87 14.11
CA SER A 407 6.45 17.65 14.74
C SER A 407 7.50 16.88 13.93
N SER A 408 7.72 17.20 12.64
CA SER A 408 8.56 16.41 11.73
C SER A 408 9.44 17.27 10.81
N PRO A 409 10.74 17.41 11.10
CA PRO A 409 11.68 18.13 10.24
C PRO A 409 11.76 17.63 8.78
N PRO A 410 11.70 16.31 8.50
CA PRO A 410 11.64 15.81 7.12
C PRO A 410 10.44 16.36 6.34
N LEU A 411 9.26 16.41 6.97
CA LEU A 411 8.06 16.97 6.33
C LEU A 411 8.19 18.49 6.11
N GLN A 412 8.80 19.22 7.04
CA GLN A 412 9.08 20.67 6.87
C GLN A 412 9.91 20.92 5.62
N LYS A 413 11.01 20.18 5.44
CA LYS A 413 11.90 20.33 4.28
C LYS A 413 11.19 19.96 2.98
N ALA A 414 10.51 18.82 2.99
CA ALA A 414 9.86 18.23 1.83
C ALA A 414 8.66 19.06 1.36
N TYR A 415 7.76 19.45 2.26
CA TYR A 415 6.52 20.14 1.90
C TYR A 415 6.64 21.66 1.99
N GLY A 416 7.40 22.20 2.94
CA GLY A 416 7.51 23.64 3.16
C GLY A 416 8.07 24.40 1.97
N SER A 417 9.23 23.98 1.46
CA SER A 417 9.85 24.60 0.28
C SER A 417 9.14 24.25 -1.03
N ALA A 418 8.50 23.08 -1.10
CA ALA A 418 7.91 22.55 -2.34
C ALA A 418 6.55 23.13 -2.67
N THR A 419 5.80 23.48 -1.63
CA THR A 419 4.48 24.07 -1.80
C THR A 419 4.50 25.60 -1.73
N ASP A 420 5.69 26.20 -1.60
CA ASP A 420 5.85 27.65 -1.39
C ASP A 420 5.03 28.13 -0.18
N LEU A 421 5.05 27.32 0.88
CA LEU A 421 4.28 27.55 2.10
C LEU A 421 4.57 28.91 2.76
N PRO A 422 5.81 29.45 2.75
CA PRO A 422 6.09 30.78 3.28
C PRO A 422 5.24 31.89 2.64
N ILE A 423 4.86 31.76 1.37
CA ILE A 423 4.04 32.73 0.64
C ILE A 423 2.56 32.38 0.72
N ARG A 424 2.22 31.09 0.54
CA ARG A 424 0.81 30.65 0.49
C ARG A 424 0.12 30.70 1.85
N ALA A 425 0.79 30.31 2.93
CA ALA A 425 0.14 30.22 4.23
C ALA A 425 -0.33 31.59 4.77
N PRO A 426 0.45 32.69 4.64
CA PRO A 426 -0.04 34.02 4.97
C PRO A 426 -1.23 34.49 4.13
N LYS A 427 -1.24 34.14 2.83
CA LYS A 427 -2.36 34.44 1.94
C LYS A 427 -3.64 33.71 2.39
N MET A 428 -3.52 32.42 2.72
CA MET A 428 -4.65 31.61 3.21
C MET A 428 -5.19 32.13 4.54
N LEU A 429 -4.32 32.56 5.47
CA LEU A 429 -4.78 33.24 6.68
C LEU A 429 -5.51 34.54 6.34
N SER A 430 -4.98 35.37 5.44
CA SER A 430 -5.65 36.62 5.04
C SER A 430 -7.00 36.39 4.36
N ASP A 431 -7.15 35.30 3.58
CA ASP A 431 -8.42 34.89 3.00
C ASP A 431 -9.42 34.47 4.10
N ALA A 432 -8.97 33.67 5.07
CA ALA A 432 -9.77 33.25 6.21
C ALA A 432 -10.22 34.43 7.08
N GLN A 433 -9.31 35.37 7.36
CA GLN A 433 -9.60 36.59 8.11
C GLN A 433 -10.64 37.47 7.42
N ARG A 434 -10.54 37.64 6.09
CA ARG A 434 -11.55 38.35 5.30
C ARG A 434 -12.91 37.68 5.36
N HIS A 435 -12.93 36.36 5.21
CA HIS A 435 -14.17 35.59 5.27
C HIS A 435 -14.82 35.71 6.66
N PHE A 436 -14.02 35.65 7.72
CA PHE A 436 -14.48 35.87 9.09
C PHE A 436 -15.10 37.26 9.28
N CYS A 437 -14.48 38.32 8.75
CA CYS A 437 -15.07 39.66 8.80
C CYS A 437 -16.41 39.75 8.05
N SER A 438 -16.57 39.06 6.92
CA SER A 438 -17.85 39.00 6.20
C SER A 438 -18.93 38.35 7.06
N LEU A 439 -18.64 37.17 7.62
CA LEU A 439 -19.58 36.43 8.49
C LEU A 439 -19.96 37.24 9.73
N LEU A 440 -19.00 37.98 10.29
CA LEU A 440 -19.22 38.85 11.43
C LEU A 440 -20.20 39.99 11.10
N LEU A 441 -20.07 40.63 9.94
CA LEU A 441 -21.00 41.67 9.48
C LEU A 441 -22.39 41.11 9.17
N GLU A 442 -22.46 39.90 8.62
CA GLU A 442 -23.71 39.18 8.30
C GLU A 442 -24.39 38.60 9.54
N SER A 443 -23.74 38.62 10.71
CA SER A 443 -24.22 38.02 11.96
C SER A 443 -24.55 36.52 11.83
N ASP A 444 -23.73 35.78 11.09
CA ASP A 444 -23.91 34.34 10.88
C ASP A 444 -23.70 33.55 12.19
N PRO A 445 -24.56 32.57 12.53
CA PRO A 445 -24.41 31.75 13.74
C PRO A 445 -23.10 30.95 13.81
N GLU A 446 -22.46 30.64 12.68
CA GLU A 446 -21.19 29.91 12.62
C GLU A 446 -19.95 30.81 12.83
N THR A 447 -20.14 32.12 12.96
CA THR A 447 -19.03 33.09 13.05
C THR A 447 -18.10 32.82 14.23
N GLU A 448 -18.63 32.43 15.40
CA GLU A 448 -17.78 32.12 16.57
C GLU A 448 -16.87 30.92 16.27
N ALA A 449 -17.46 29.81 15.79
CA ALA A 449 -16.73 28.60 15.48
C ALA A 449 -15.63 28.86 14.44
N PHE A 450 -15.95 29.62 13.38
CA PHE A 450 -14.96 29.97 12.37
C PHE A 450 -13.89 30.94 12.91
N GLY A 451 -14.24 31.86 13.80
CA GLY A 451 -13.27 32.74 14.48
C GLY A 451 -12.25 31.95 15.30
N LEU A 452 -12.66 30.88 15.97
CA LEU A 452 -11.77 29.95 16.65
C LEU A 452 -10.85 29.21 15.66
N GLU A 453 -11.37 28.76 14.52
CA GLU A 453 -10.57 28.15 13.45
C GLU A 453 -9.49 29.10 12.90
N VAL A 454 -9.84 30.38 12.65
CA VAL A 454 -8.87 31.42 12.23
C VAL A 454 -7.78 31.61 13.29
N ARG A 455 -8.15 31.62 14.58
CA ARG A 455 -7.18 31.68 15.67
C ARG A 455 -6.27 30.45 15.67
N PHE A 456 -6.82 29.25 15.55
CA PHE A 456 -6.03 28.03 15.54
C PHE A 456 -5.02 28.02 14.39
N LEU A 457 -5.42 28.47 13.20
CA LEU A 457 -4.50 28.65 12.08
C LEU A 457 -3.40 29.67 12.41
N GLY A 458 -3.76 30.83 12.95
CA GLY A 458 -2.78 31.86 13.34
C GLY A 458 -1.78 31.36 14.39
N ARG A 459 -2.24 30.56 15.35
CA ARG A 459 -1.37 29.91 16.36
C ARG A 459 -0.49 28.83 15.75
N ALA A 460 -1.00 28.00 14.84
CA ALA A 460 -0.20 27.01 14.13
C ALA A 460 0.90 27.66 13.28
N LEU A 461 0.60 28.80 12.64
CA LEU A 461 1.58 29.61 11.92
C LEU A 461 2.64 30.21 12.84
N LEU A 462 2.23 30.75 14.00
CA LEU A 462 3.15 31.28 15.00
C LEU A 462 4.10 30.21 15.54
N ASN A 463 3.59 29.00 15.80
CA ASN A 463 4.38 27.87 16.29
C ASN A 463 5.34 27.30 15.22
N SER A 464 5.06 27.56 13.95
CA SER A 464 5.90 27.18 12.81
C SER A 464 7.08 28.14 12.64
N HIS A 465 7.96 28.21 13.65
CA HIS A 465 9.11 29.13 13.71
C HIS A 465 10.05 29.03 12.49
N TRP A 466 10.14 27.85 11.86
CA TRP A 466 10.91 27.64 10.63
C TRP A 466 10.38 28.46 9.42
N LEU A 467 9.12 28.89 9.43
CA LEU A 467 8.57 29.81 8.44
C LEU A 467 8.83 31.27 8.78
N SER A 468 8.98 31.60 10.07
CA SER A 468 9.04 32.99 10.57
C SER A 468 10.20 33.80 9.99
N SER A 469 11.31 33.15 9.60
CA SER A 469 12.45 33.80 8.94
C SER A 469 12.11 34.42 7.58
N HIS A 470 11.00 34.01 6.96
CA HIS A 470 10.55 34.50 5.66
C HIS A 470 9.51 35.62 5.78
N TRP A 471 9.09 35.97 7.01
CA TRP A 471 8.00 36.91 7.25
C TRP A 471 8.49 38.22 7.88
N LYS A 472 7.79 39.31 7.60
CA LYS A 472 8.09 40.61 8.21
C LYS A 472 7.82 40.55 9.73
N PRO A 473 8.64 41.21 10.57
CA PRO A 473 8.42 41.24 12.03
C PRO A 473 7.04 41.75 12.45
N ALA A 474 6.45 42.66 11.66
CA ALA A 474 5.09 43.13 11.89
C ALA A 474 4.03 42.01 11.78
N TYR A 475 4.19 41.09 10.83
CA TYR A 475 3.28 39.96 10.65
C TYR A 475 3.39 38.97 11.82
N VAL A 476 4.62 38.67 12.26
CA VAL A 476 4.86 37.81 13.43
C VAL A 476 4.25 38.42 14.70
N ARG A 477 4.38 39.74 14.89
CA ARG A 477 3.73 40.45 16.01
C ARG A 477 2.21 40.35 15.95
N MET A 478 1.60 40.49 14.78
CA MET A 478 0.16 40.32 14.58
C MET A 478 -0.31 38.90 14.99
N LEU A 479 0.42 37.85 14.60
CA LEU A 479 0.11 36.48 15.03
C LEU A 479 0.24 36.31 16.56
N SER A 480 1.22 36.99 17.16
CA SER A 480 1.46 36.96 18.61
C SER A 480 0.34 37.63 19.40
N SER A 481 -0.27 38.69 18.85
CA SER A 481 -1.32 39.49 19.47
C SER A 481 -2.74 38.90 19.30
N MET A 482 -2.90 37.74 18.65
CA MET A 482 -4.22 37.13 18.50
C MET A 482 -4.81 36.73 19.87
N PRO A 483 -6.11 37.00 20.10
CA PRO A 483 -6.75 36.80 21.41
C PRO A 483 -6.79 35.32 21.83
N LEU A 484 -7.03 35.08 23.13
CA LEU A 484 -7.22 33.73 23.66
C LEU A 484 -8.63 33.20 23.34
N GLU A 485 -8.80 31.88 23.37
CA GLU A 485 -10.10 31.24 23.10
C GLU A 485 -11.20 31.74 24.05
N GLU A 486 -10.90 31.76 25.36
CA GLU A 486 -11.81 32.28 26.39
C GLU A 486 -12.21 33.74 26.14
N GLU A 487 -11.29 34.54 25.58
CA GLU A 487 -11.54 35.92 25.25
C GLU A 487 -12.47 36.05 24.04
N ILE A 488 -12.24 35.26 22.98
CA ILE A 488 -13.11 35.23 21.79
C ILE A 488 -14.53 34.85 22.19
N SER A 489 -14.68 33.73 22.89
CA SER A 489 -15.99 33.27 23.37
C SER A 489 -16.61 34.21 24.39
N GLY A 490 -15.80 34.89 25.21
CA GLY A 490 -16.27 35.97 26.07
C GLY A 490 -16.87 37.14 25.29
N ARG A 491 -16.23 37.54 24.18
CA ARG A 491 -16.68 38.63 23.32
C ARG A 491 -17.93 38.24 22.51
N PHE A 492 -18.03 37.02 21.98
CA PHE A 492 -19.25 36.54 21.32
C PHE A 492 -20.43 36.45 22.29
N ARG A 493 -20.22 35.95 23.51
CA ARG A 493 -21.26 35.99 24.56
C ARG A 493 -21.73 37.42 24.86
N ALA A 494 -20.81 38.38 24.90
CA ALA A 494 -21.16 39.79 25.10
C ALA A 494 -21.94 40.37 23.90
N ILE A 495 -21.58 40.01 22.67
CA ILE A 495 -22.29 40.40 21.43
C ILE A 495 -23.74 39.89 21.47
N TRP A 496 -23.95 38.63 21.87
CA TRP A 496 -25.28 38.03 21.92
C TRP A 496 -26.13 38.52 23.11
N ALA A 497 -25.50 38.91 24.21
CA ALA A 497 -26.18 39.45 25.39
C ALA A 497 -26.47 40.96 25.28
N ALA A 498 -25.75 41.69 24.41
CA ALA A 498 -25.86 43.14 24.30
C ALA A 498 -27.21 43.57 23.69
N ARG A 499 -27.96 44.36 24.45
CA ARG A 499 -29.17 45.07 23.96
C ARG A 499 -28.85 46.40 23.28
N ASP A 500 -27.71 47.00 23.63
CA ASP A 500 -27.22 48.25 23.05
C ASP A 500 -26.38 47.95 21.79
N SER A 501 -26.78 48.56 20.66
CA SER A 501 -26.11 48.43 19.37
C SER A 501 -24.66 48.94 19.41
N ASN A 502 -24.35 49.96 20.21
CA ASN A 502 -23.00 50.52 20.30
C ASN A 502 -22.05 49.57 21.02
N VAL A 503 -22.52 48.93 22.10
CA VAL A 503 -21.75 47.92 22.84
C VAL A 503 -21.51 46.69 21.97
N ARG A 504 -22.55 46.24 21.26
CA ARG A 504 -22.44 45.14 20.29
C ARG A 504 -21.41 45.46 19.20
N GLN A 505 -21.49 46.65 18.60
CA GLN A 505 -20.55 47.08 17.56
C GLN A 505 -19.11 47.16 18.08
N ALA A 506 -18.88 47.70 19.27
CA ALA A 506 -17.53 47.77 19.85
C ALA A 506 -16.88 46.39 20.05
N HIS A 507 -17.66 45.37 20.43
CA HIS A 507 -17.17 43.99 20.51
C HIS A 507 -16.90 43.37 19.14
N MET A 508 -17.73 43.68 18.14
CA MET A 508 -17.52 43.23 16.76
C MET A 508 -16.27 43.89 16.15
N ASP A 509 -16.07 45.20 16.33
CA ASP A 509 -14.89 45.93 15.87
C ASP A 509 -13.61 45.36 16.50
N TYR A 510 -13.65 45.04 17.79
CA TYR A 510 -12.54 44.39 18.47
C TYR A 510 -12.16 43.07 17.82
N LEU A 511 -13.13 42.18 17.55
CA LEU A 511 -12.89 40.90 16.89
C LEU A 511 -12.41 41.08 15.44
N ALA A 512 -12.98 42.04 14.70
CA ALA A 512 -12.55 42.36 13.34
C ALA A 512 -11.08 42.83 13.30
N MET A 513 -10.65 43.65 14.27
CA MET A 513 -9.26 44.09 14.35
C MET A 513 -8.30 43.02 14.85
N SER A 514 -8.66 42.29 15.91
CA SER A 514 -7.77 41.37 16.61
C SER A 514 -7.66 40.00 15.93
N LEU A 515 -8.73 39.49 15.32
CA LEU A 515 -8.74 38.25 14.54
C LEU A 515 -8.74 38.51 13.04
N GLY A 516 -9.59 39.42 12.57
CA GLY A 516 -9.74 39.76 11.15
C GLY A 516 -8.59 40.61 10.57
N ALA A 517 -7.69 41.11 11.43
CA ALA A 517 -6.55 41.94 11.06
C ALA A 517 -6.90 43.20 10.24
N SER A 518 -8.09 43.79 10.48
CA SER A 518 -8.58 44.98 9.76
C SER A 518 -7.62 46.19 9.80
N VAL A 519 -6.79 46.33 10.84
CA VAL A 519 -5.80 47.42 11.00
C VAL A 519 -4.63 47.34 10.01
N VAL A 520 -4.38 46.17 9.42
CA VAL A 520 -3.28 45.98 8.45
C VAL A 520 -3.69 46.44 7.04
N ARG A 521 -4.98 46.73 6.81
CA ARG A 521 -5.49 47.04 5.47
C ARG A 521 -5.86 48.49 5.21
N ASP A 522 -6.15 49.30 6.23
CA ASP A 522 -6.37 50.74 6.07
C ASP A 522 -6.10 51.48 7.40
N ASP A 523 -5.56 52.70 7.30
CA ASP A 523 -5.25 53.60 8.40
C ASP A 523 -6.45 53.79 9.35
N ALA A 524 -6.46 53.06 10.46
CA ALA A 524 -7.32 53.32 11.61
C ALA A 524 -6.56 53.02 12.89
N SER A 525 -6.47 54.03 13.76
CA SER A 525 -5.93 53.90 15.11
C SER A 525 -6.74 52.87 15.90
N MET A 526 -6.05 52.09 16.74
CA MET A 526 -6.68 51.19 17.71
C MET A 526 -7.79 51.94 18.47
N PRO A 527 -9.06 51.51 18.39
CA PRO A 527 -10.10 51.94 19.29
C PRO A 527 -9.62 51.72 20.73
N PRO A 528 -9.91 52.65 21.64
CA PRO A 528 -9.53 52.51 23.03
C PRO A 528 -10.04 51.16 23.53
N CYS A 529 -9.10 50.34 24.01
CA CYS A 529 -9.41 49.13 24.73
C CYS A 529 -10.29 49.56 25.93
N HIS A 530 -11.60 49.39 25.82
CA HIS A 530 -12.45 49.47 27.01
C HIS A 530 -11.93 48.38 27.94
N PRO A 531 -11.47 48.72 29.15
CA PRO A 531 -10.98 47.74 30.08
C PRO A 531 -12.11 46.73 30.27
N THR A 532 -11.86 45.51 29.83
CA THR A 532 -12.64 44.36 30.26
C THR A 532 -12.74 44.48 31.76
N THR A 533 -13.96 44.59 32.26
CA THR A 533 -14.32 44.82 33.66
C THR A 533 -14.05 43.56 34.50
N ASN A 534 -12.94 42.88 34.22
CA ASN A 534 -12.36 41.81 35.00
C ASN A 534 -11.08 42.33 35.69
N GLN A 535 -11.14 43.50 36.32
CA GLN A 535 -10.26 43.75 37.46
C GLN A 535 -10.65 42.73 38.52
N HIS A 536 -9.89 41.63 38.58
CA HIS A 536 -10.07 40.55 39.54
C HIS A 536 -10.14 41.15 40.96
N SER A 537 -11.32 41.05 41.57
CA SER A 537 -11.68 41.47 42.94
C SER A 537 -10.61 41.19 44.02
N ILE A 538 -9.74 40.21 43.82
CA ILE A 538 -8.76 39.75 44.81
C ILE A 538 -7.70 40.82 45.16
N TRP A 539 -7.42 41.77 44.27
CA TRP A 539 -6.39 42.79 44.50
C TRP A 539 -6.86 43.94 45.40
N SER A 540 -8.17 44.16 45.51
CA SER A 540 -8.79 45.19 46.35
C SER A 540 -9.43 44.65 47.63
N THR A 541 -9.44 43.34 47.83
CA THR A 541 -10.05 42.69 49.01
C THR A 541 -9.07 42.74 50.20
N PRO A 542 -9.52 43.04 51.44
CA PRO A 542 -8.68 42.94 52.63
C PRO A 542 -8.31 41.48 52.89
N LEU A 543 -7.01 41.20 53.00
CA LEU A 543 -6.44 39.88 53.27
C LEU A 543 -5.84 39.85 54.69
N ASP A 544 -5.67 38.65 55.26
CA ASP A 544 -4.91 38.49 56.51
C ASP A 544 -3.43 38.90 56.32
N PRO A 545 -2.68 39.16 57.41
CA PRO A 545 -1.33 39.69 57.33
C PRO A 545 -0.34 38.84 56.50
N HIS A 546 -0.54 37.51 56.45
CA HIS A 546 0.37 36.63 55.71
C HIS A 546 0.08 36.61 54.21
N ARG A 547 -1.20 36.59 53.82
CA ARG A 547 -1.62 36.68 52.41
C ARG A 547 -1.43 38.10 51.85
N ASP A 548 -1.54 39.13 52.69
CA ASP A 548 -1.19 40.49 52.30
C ASP A 548 0.33 40.67 52.08
N ALA A 549 1.15 40.09 52.96
CA ALA A 549 2.60 40.06 52.73
C ALA A 549 2.97 39.33 51.44
N LEU A 550 2.31 38.20 51.15
CA LEU A 550 2.47 37.49 49.88
C LEU A 550 2.06 38.36 48.68
N ARG A 551 0.91 39.04 48.77
CA ARG A 551 0.42 39.98 47.74
C ARG A 551 1.43 41.07 47.43
N ASN A 552 2.01 41.69 48.46
CA ASN A 552 3.01 42.73 48.30
C ASN A 552 4.29 42.20 47.65
N ILE A 553 4.73 40.99 48.00
CA ILE A 553 5.90 40.37 47.36
C ILE A 553 5.62 40.05 45.89
N LEU A 554 4.49 39.42 45.58
CA LEU A 554 4.13 39.07 44.19
C LEU A 554 3.98 40.33 43.32
N HIS A 555 3.41 41.40 43.86
CA HIS A 555 3.31 42.68 43.17
C HIS A 555 4.68 43.37 42.99
N GLY A 556 5.61 43.16 43.93
CA GLY A 556 6.98 43.69 43.86
C GLY A 556 7.94 42.85 43.01
N MET A 557 7.49 41.71 42.45
CA MET A 557 8.34 40.87 41.60
C MET A 557 8.41 41.41 40.18
N ASP A 558 9.61 41.82 39.75
CA ASP A 558 9.84 42.31 38.39
C ASP A 558 9.34 41.32 37.33
N SER A 559 8.57 41.84 36.36
CA SER A 559 8.07 41.13 35.17
C SER A 559 7.24 39.85 35.44
N LEU A 560 6.71 39.67 36.65
CA LEU A 560 5.73 38.62 36.92
C LEU A 560 4.41 38.96 36.21
N SER A 561 3.81 38.00 35.49
CA SER A 561 2.53 38.27 34.83
C SER A 561 1.41 38.44 35.87
N GLN A 562 0.53 39.42 35.65
CA GLN A 562 -0.60 39.67 36.55
C GLN A 562 -1.50 38.43 36.71
N SER A 563 -1.63 37.61 35.66
CA SER A 563 -2.37 36.35 35.69
C SER A 563 -1.74 35.32 36.64
N LEU A 564 -0.41 35.19 36.64
CA LEU A 564 0.30 34.26 37.52
C LEU A 564 0.27 34.73 38.96
N ALA A 565 0.45 36.04 39.19
CA ALA A 565 0.33 36.64 40.51
C ALA A 565 -1.07 36.43 41.12
N THR A 566 -2.12 36.64 40.29
CA THR A 566 -3.52 36.41 40.69
C THR A 566 -3.77 34.94 41.01
N ALA A 567 -3.29 34.01 40.17
CA ALA A 567 -3.43 32.57 40.41
C ALA A 567 -2.73 32.13 41.71
N CYS A 568 -1.54 32.66 42.01
CA CYS A 568 -0.83 32.38 43.26
C CYS A 568 -1.59 32.89 44.48
N LEU A 569 -2.22 34.06 44.40
CA LEU A 569 -3.06 34.61 45.48
C LEU A 569 -4.33 33.77 45.70
N GLN A 570 -5.02 33.39 44.63
CA GLN A 570 -6.18 32.50 44.71
C GLN A 570 -5.82 31.12 45.26
N ALA A 571 -4.63 30.60 44.94
CA ALA A 571 -4.13 29.38 45.54
C ALA A 571 -3.85 29.58 47.04
N ALA A 572 -3.20 30.69 47.42
CA ALA A 572 -2.89 31.00 48.81
C ALA A 572 -4.13 31.16 49.71
N GLU A 573 -5.27 31.64 49.19
CA GLU A 573 -6.54 31.68 49.92
C GLU A 573 -6.99 30.30 50.40
N LYS A 574 -6.68 29.25 49.66
CA LYS A 574 -7.05 27.85 49.98
C LYS A 574 -6.00 27.12 50.81
N GLU A 575 -4.82 27.71 50.98
CA GLU A 575 -3.69 27.10 51.69
C GLU A 575 -3.69 27.47 53.16
N HIS A 576 -3.08 26.63 53.99
CA HIS A 576 -2.95 26.89 55.44
C HIS A 576 -1.95 28.03 55.70
N ASP A 577 -2.17 28.85 56.74
CA ASP A 577 -1.33 30.02 57.04
C ASP A 577 0.16 29.68 57.21
N ALA A 578 0.46 28.53 57.82
CA ALA A 578 1.84 28.03 57.94
C ALA A 578 2.50 27.79 56.57
N PHE A 579 1.74 27.38 55.55
CA PHE A 579 2.24 27.21 54.20
C PHE A 579 2.50 28.57 53.54
N VAL A 580 1.54 29.49 53.64
CA VAL A 580 1.65 30.85 53.09
C VAL A 580 2.85 31.57 53.69
N ARG A 581 3.04 31.51 55.01
CA ARG A 581 4.20 32.09 55.70
C ARG A 581 5.54 31.58 55.17
N GLU A 582 5.64 30.26 54.98
CA GLU A 582 6.88 29.63 54.55
C GLU A 582 7.19 29.93 53.08
N ILE A 583 6.18 29.90 52.19
CA ILE A 583 6.36 30.36 50.80
C ILE A 583 6.79 31.81 50.77
N THR A 584 6.08 32.70 51.46
CA THR A 584 6.40 34.13 51.55
C THR A 584 7.84 34.35 52.00
N SER A 585 8.31 33.61 53.01
CA SER A 585 9.70 33.68 53.50
C SER A 585 10.73 33.22 52.46
N ILE A 586 10.41 32.18 51.68
CA ILE A 586 11.29 31.64 50.64
C ILE A 586 11.35 32.61 49.45
N ILE A 587 10.20 33.05 48.93
CA ILE A 587 10.14 33.84 47.69
C ILE A 587 10.57 35.29 47.85
N CYS A 588 10.52 35.84 49.07
CA CYS A 588 11.05 37.17 49.38
C CYS A 588 12.56 37.27 49.08
N LYS A 589 13.28 36.14 49.14
CA LYS A 589 14.72 36.09 48.89
C LYS A 589 14.97 35.94 47.39
N SER A 590 15.54 36.96 46.76
CA SER A 590 15.94 36.88 45.36
C SER A 590 17.32 36.20 45.20
N SER A 591 17.41 34.87 45.37
CA SER A 591 18.67 34.11 45.22
C SER A 591 18.50 32.75 44.52
N ASP A 592 19.60 32.17 44.01
CA ASP A 592 19.65 30.79 43.48
C ASP A 592 19.17 29.78 44.55
N GLN A 593 19.58 29.99 45.81
CA GLN A 593 19.16 29.17 46.95
C GLN A 593 17.66 29.26 47.27
N ALA A 594 17.01 30.39 46.98
CA ALA A 594 15.57 30.51 47.15
C ALA A 594 14.80 29.59 46.19
N CYS A 595 15.28 29.44 44.95
CA CYS A 595 14.70 28.50 43.98
C CYS A 595 14.88 27.05 44.44
N VAL A 596 16.06 26.71 44.98
CA VAL A 596 16.33 25.38 45.58
C VAL A 596 15.42 25.12 46.78
N ASN A 597 15.27 26.10 47.67
CA ASN A 597 14.42 25.99 48.86
C ASN A 597 12.94 25.86 48.48
N LEU A 598 12.48 26.60 47.47
CA LEU A 598 11.11 26.53 46.98
C LEU A 598 10.82 25.15 46.36
N ALA A 599 11.71 24.64 45.51
CA ALA A 599 11.61 23.29 44.97
C ALA A 599 11.59 22.23 46.07
N ARG A 600 12.47 22.34 47.08
CA ARG A 600 12.53 21.43 48.23
C ARG A 600 11.27 21.50 49.10
N PHE A 601 10.62 22.66 49.20
CA PHE A 601 9.41 22.85 49.98
C PHE A 601 8.16 22.32 49.25
N LEU A 602 8.09 22.48 47.94
CA LEU A 602 6.94 22.06 47.12
C LEU A 602 7.01 20.60 46.67
N GLY A 603 8.20 20.11 46.28
CA GLY A 603 8.39 18.81 45.62
C GLY A 603 7.99 17.58 46.45
N PRO A 604 8.21 17.52 47.78
CA PRO A 604 7.71 16.41 48.59
C PRO A 604 6.18 16.44 48.80
N ARG A 605 5.53 17.60 48.63
CA ARG A 605 4.09 17.77 48.87
C ARG A 605 3.23 17.30 47.71
N THR A 606 3.77 17.27 46.48
CA THR A 606 3.07 16.70 45.32
C THR A 606 2.78 15.22 45.47
N VAL A 607 3.54 14.50 46.30
CA VAL A 607 3.40 13.04 46.52
C VAL A 607 2.57 12.71 47.78
N ARG A 608 2.61 13.57 48.82
CA ARG A 608 2.04 13.25 50.14
C ARG A 608 0.57 13.67 50.34
N ASN A 609 0.07 14.66 49.61
CA ASN A 609 -1.29 15.18 49.80
C ASN A 609 -2.19 14.81 48.62
N LYS A 610 -3.43 14.35 48.91
CA LYS A 610 -4.50 14.17 47.90
C LYS A 610 -4.91 15.48 47.19
N ASN A 611 -4.50 16.63 47.73
CA ASN A 611 -4.59 17.92 47.07
C ASN A 611 -3.22 18.21 46.43
N SER A 612 -3.15 18.09 45.10
CA SER A 612 -1.96 18.46 44.34
C SER A 612 -1.59 19.91 44.63
N VAL A 613 -0.29 20.19 44.79
CA VAL A 613 0.23 21.56 44.83
C VAL A 613 -0.28 22.28 43.58
N ALA A 614 -0.91 23.46 43.74
CA ALA A 614 -1.45 24.20 42.62
C ALA A 614 -0.35 24.54 41.59
N ASP A 615 -0.63 24.34 40.30
CA ASP A 615 0.33 24.49 39.19
C ASP A 615 0.98 25.89 39.13
N CYS A 616 0.28 26.91 39.63
CA CYS A 616 0.79 28.28 39.72
C CYS A 616 2.09 28.36 40.54
N TRP A 617 2.31 27.50 41.54
CA TRP A 617 3.54 27.49 42.32
C TRP A 617 4.74 26.97 41.52
N GLY A 618 4.52 26.00 40.63
CA GLY A 618 5.53 25.54 39.68
C GLY A 618 5.87 26.62 38.65
N ALA A 619 4.86 27.31 38.14
CA ALA A 619 5.05 28.45 37.23
C ALA A 619 5.78 29.63 37.89
N LEU A 620 5.52 29.91 39.18
CA LEU A 620 6.23 30.93 39.96
C LEU A 620 7.72 30.56 40.14
N LEU A 621 8.01 29.29 40.46
CA LEU A 621 9.39 28.80 40.54
C LEU A 621 10.13 28.97 39.21
N LEU A 622 9.50 28.64 38.09
CA LEU A 622 10.08 28.85 36.76
C LEU A 622 10.36 30.33 36.47
N HIS A 623 9.43 31.22 36.83
CA HIS A 623 9.64 32.66 36.71
C HIS A 623 10.86 33.11 37.52
N MET A 624 10.96 32.68 38.79
CA MET A 624 12.08 33.01 39.66
C MET A 624 13.42 32.51 39.11
N MET A 625 13.45 31.35 38.43
CA MET A 625 14.65 30.79 37.80
C MET A 625 15.04 31.53 36.52
N ARG A 626 14.07 31.94 35.68
CA ARG A 626 14.31 32.73 34.46
C ARG A 626 14.90 34.11 34.73
N LYS A 627 14.61 34.67 35.91
CA LYS A 627 15.17 35.95 36.35
C LYS A 627 16.60 35.84 36.89
N ARG A 628 17.16 34.63 36.98
CA ARG A 628 18.55 34.44 37.44
C ARG A 628 19.54 34.72 36.30
N PRO A 629 20.77 35.15 36.64
CA PRO A 629 21.84 35.27 35.65
C PRO A 629 22.04 33.96 34.90
N GLU A 630 22.46 34.06 33.63
CA GLU A 630 22.74 32.89 32.77
C GLU A 630 23.59 31.85 33.50
N HIS A 631 23.38 30.57 33.17
CA HIS A 631 24.07 29.42 33.77
C HIS A 631 23.73 29.10 35.25
N MET A 632 22.52 29.41 35.72
CA MET A 632 22.06 29.04 37.06
C MET A 632 22.18 27.52 37.32
N LEU A 633 21.85 26.67 36.35
CA LEU A 633 21.86 25.21 36.51
C LEU A 633 23.29 24.68 36.72
N GLU A 634 24.25 25.24 36.00
CA GLU A 634 25.67 24.92 36.10
C GLU A 634 26.25 25.40 37.43
N ARG A 635 25.86 26.59 37.91
CA ARG A 635 26.22 27.08 39.26
C ARG A 635 25.68 26.16 40.35
N LEU A 636 24.39 25.81 40.29
CA LEU A 636 23.79 24.86 41.23
C LEU A 636 24.43 23.46 41.16
N ALA A 637 24.80 23.00 39.96
CA ALA A 637 25.51 21.73 39.77
C ALA A 637 26.92 21.76 40.37
N LYS A 638 27.56 22.93 40.44
CA LYS A 638 28.88 23.11 41.07
C LYS A 638 28.78 23.28 42.60
N GLU A 639 27.82 24.05 43.08
CA GLU A 639 27.75 24.50 44.47
C GLU A 639 26.98 23.55 45.40
N LEU A 640 25.97 22.85 44.91
CA LEU A 640 25.19 21.95 45.77
C LEU A 640 25.98 20.67 46.10
N PRO A 641 25.88 20.12 47.33
CA PRO A 641 26.34 18.76 47.60
C PRO A 641 25.64 17.72 46.70
N ALA A 642 26.27 16.56 46.49
CA ALA A 642 25.74 15.49 45.64
C ALA A 642 24.29 15.10 45.99
N GLN A 643 24.02 14.87 47.28
CA GLN A 643 22.71 14.49 47.80
C GLN A 643 21.67 15.61 47.61
N SER A 644 22.07 16.87 47.85
CA SER A 644 21.21 18.04 47.66
C SER A 644 20.88 18.26 46.19
N TRP A 645 21.82 18.01 45.29
CA TRP A 645 21.59 18.07 43.85
C TRP A 645 20.60 17.01 43.40
N THR A 646 20.80 15.73 43.77
CA THR A 646 19.88 14.66 43.38
C THR A 646 18.47 14.92 43.91
N ALA A 647 18.33 15.36 45.16
CA ALA A 647 17.04 15.74 45.73
C ALA A 647 16.41 16.93 45.00
N TRP A 648 17.22 17.90 44.58
CA TRP A 648 16.73 19.03 43.81
C TRP A 648 16.23 18.61 42.42
N VAL A 649 16.97 17.79 41.68
CA VAL A 649 16.54 17.25 40.36
C VAL A 649 15.22 16.48 40.51
N GLU A 650 15.12 15.63 41.52
CA GLU A 650 13.91 14.85 41.79
C GLU A 650 12.72 15.76 42.10
N ASN A 651 12.87 16.73 43.00
CA ASN A 651 11.81 17.68 43.33
C ASN A 651 11.36 18.50 42.12
N MET A 652 12.30 18.91 41.27
CA MET A 652 12.00 19.64 40.03
C MET A 652 11.23 18.77 39.03
N SER A 653 11.61 17.50 38.86
CA SER A 653 10.89 16.55 38.00
C SER A 653 9.43 16.34 38.45
N ARG A 654 9.19 16.32 39.77
CA ARG A 654 7.85 16.18 40.34
C ARG A 654 6.99 17.42 40.18
N LEU A 655 7.60 18.62 40.18
CA LEU A 655 6.88 19.89 40.08
C LEU A 655 6.62 20.32 38.64
N LEU A 656 7.52 19.97 37.72
CA LEU A 656 7.51 20.48 36.36
C LEU A 656 7.31 19.38 35.30
N GLY A 657 7.24 18.10 35.69
CA GLY A 657 7.09 16.98 34.75
C GLY A 657 8.25 16.87 33.74
N GLU A 658 7.96 16.26 32.59
CA GLU A 658 8.95 15.96 31.54
C GLU A 658 9.28 17.14 30.60
N ARG A 659 8.58 18.29 30.69
CA ARG A 659 8.73 19.36 29.69
C ARG A 659 8.76 20.77 30.27
N HIS A 660 9.94 21.29 30.63
CA HIS A 660 10.10 22.74 30.82
C HIS A 660 11.44 23.28 30.26
N VAL A 661 11.40 23.52 28.93
CA VAL A 661 12.15 24.36 27.96
C VAL A 661 13.61 24.78 28.23
N GLY A 662 14.42 24.63 27.17
CA GLY A 662 15.37 25.66 26.72
C GLY A 662 15.82 25.46 25.27
N GLU A 663 15.51 26.40 24.36
CA GLU A 663 16.44 26.68 23.25
C GLU A 663 16.85 28.16 23.12
N ASN A 664 16.08 29.17 23.54
CA ASN A 664 16.59 30.57 23.49
C ASN A 664 16.24 31.44 24.73
N GLY A 665 16.75 31.15 25.95
CA GLY A 665 16.74 32.18 27.01
C GLY A 665 16.68 31.81 28.51
N VAL A 666 17.16 30.62 28.91
CA VAL A 666 17.51 30.21 30.31
C VAL A 666 16.33 30.05 31.30
N PRO A 667 16.34 29.04 32.23
CA PRO A 667 17.24 27.90 32.40
C PRO A 667 16.65 26.62 31.78
N GLY A 668 17.46 25.96 30.96
CA GLY A 668 17.14 24.72 30.25
C GLY A 668 17.05 23.51 31.17
N PHE A 669 15.92 23.33 31.85
CA PHE A 669 15.61 22.12 32.60
C PHE A 669 15.09 21.01 31.65
N THR A 670 15.86 20.72 30.59
CA THR A 670 15.58 19.56 29.73
C THR A 670 16.15 18.31 30.37
N GLU A 671 15.48 17.18 30.15
CA GLU A 671 15.94 15.91 30.70
C GLU A 671 17.37 15.58 30.24
N ALA A 672 17.68 15.85 28.96
CA ALA A 672 19.02 15.68 28.41
C ALA A 672 20.07 16.53 29.13
N ARG A 673 19.78 17.83 29.38
CA ARG A 673 20.71 18.73 30.08
C ARG A 673 20.87 18.34 31.56
N MET A 674 19.79 17.95 32.21
CA MET A 674 19.82 17.50 33.61
C MET A 674 20.56 16.17 33.78
N ARG A 675 20.39 15.23 32.84
CA ARG A 675 21.20 14.00 32.78
C ARG A 675 22.67 14.32 32.56
N GLN A 676 23.00 15.23 31.64
CA GLN A 676 24.38 15.65 31.38
C GLN A 676 25.05 16.27 32.61
N LEU A 677 24.39 17.22 33.28
CA LEU A 677 24.91 17.87 34.50
C LEU A 677 25.02 16.89 35.67
N THR A 678 24.08 15.96 35.79
CA THR A 678 24.12 14.91 36.81
C THR A 678 25.26 13.93 36.56
N GLN A 679 25.49 13.51 35.32
CA GLN A 679 26.63 12.66 34.95
C GLN A 679 27.97 13.36 35.22
N TRP A 680 28.08 14.64 34.85
CA TRP A 680 29.27 15.45 35.15
C TRP A 680 29.55 15.52 36.66
N LYS A 681 28.52 15.82 37.47
CA LYS A 681 28.64 15.90 38.94
C LYS A 681 29.02 14.54 39.56
N MET A 682 28.39 13.45 39.12
CA MET A 682 28.73 12.10 39.58
C MET A 682 30.13 11.67 39.15
N GLY A 683 30.59 12.10 37.98
CA GLY A 683 31.96 11.90 37.50
C GLY A 683 33.01 12.60 38.38
N LEU A 684 32.75 13.83 38.81
CA LEU A 684 33.62 14.57 39.74
C LEU A 684 33.77 13.86 41.10
N ILE A 685 32.69 13.27 41.62
CA ILE A 685 32.72 12.54 42.89
C ILE A 685 33.54 11.24 42.75
N ARG A 686 33.39 10.54 41.62
CA ARG A 686 34.17 9.32 41.32
C ARG A 686 35.65 9.62 41.11
N GLY A 687 35.99 10.75 40.48
CA GLY A 687 37.38 11.19 40.27
C GLY A 687 38.06 11.78 41.52
N GLY A 688 37.29 12.36 42.46
CA GLY A 688 37.81 12.82 43.76
C GLY A 688 38.00 11.71 44.80
N SER A 689 37.32 10.58 44.62
CA SER A 689 37.45 9.41 45.51
C SER A 689 38.67 8.54 45.18
N THR A 690 39.29 8.71 44.01
CA THR A 690 40.54 8.03 43.63
C THR A 690 41.81 8.83 43.95
N SER A 691 41.71 10.12 44.28
CA SER A 691 42.86 11.00 44.54
C SER A 691 43.20 11.20 46.02
N SER A 692 42.47 10.60 46.96
CA SER A 692 42.74 10.67 48.41
C SER A 692 43.43 9.42 49.00
N GLY A 693 43.88 8.47 48.15
CA GLY A 693 44.51 7.21 48.58
C GLY A 693 46.02 7.06 48.36
N SER A 694 46.76 8.10 47.94
CA SER A 694 48.20 7.99 47.64
C SER A 694 49.06 9.09 48.26
N ALA A 695 49.07 9.15 49.59
CA ALA A 695 50.10 9.85 50.34
C ALA A 695 50.29 9.24 51.75
N SER A 696 50.80 8.00 51.81
CA SER A 696 51.55 7.49 52.97
C SER A 696 52.18 6.11 52.67
N SER A 697 53.37 6.09 52.06
CA SER A 697 54.47 5.11 52.29
C SER A 697 55.42 5.12 51.09
N GLY A 698 56.64 5.60 51.29
CA GLY A 698 57.73 5.62 50.30
C GLY A 698 58.37 6.98 50.20
#